data_AF-A0A146FT62-F1
#
_entry.id   AF-A0A146FT62-F1
#
_cell.length_a   1.000
_cell.length_b   1.000
_cell.length_c   1.000
_cell.angle_alpha   90.00
_cell.angle_beta   90.00
_cell.angle_gamma   90.00
#
_symmetry.space_group_name_H-M   'P 1'
#
loop_
_entity.id
_entity.type
_entity.pdbx_description
1 polymer ?
#
loop_
_entity_poly.entity_id
_entity_poly.type
_entity_poly.pdbx_seq_one_letter_code
_entity_poly.pdbx_strand_id
1 'polypeptide(L)'
;MSASAPDRQDQAELALRLRNTMVAPASIPQDQVELPLRPRNTTIAASAPNSQDEPEPTLGQLPLTSAIDISQSTLGPVLRKEQDAIQEICGDSMPQDLVSRSRALPWCHTAFEPMRIADIENLSSWGQTDPGALLYSPACKLRLQDASIWFLLTDGQIPEPLVQKFAHAISAAGIQGTACVITLFGYPESSPFRCNVSVGMSAFAVAPHCIFLFSDVITGILYVLQAKGNFSTILQADKQFVPFGEGTKWADLVTIRYDDLKRVKVPRPIKMSRDIVILPNGVHFDMNSIYTGLISETDTLHLLSNYAALDGVILAAKTQGHIDKIQMWISNSRRTMNSMDKILLEPREDLDGEAKSVLLTLLAFLGEDGSRPWSLWQAILNSNQSSTAEFIKSELRKQHQRNWDKFKQNVRAAHEHSSRLEMTFEDVSRRLSGLTRRQSSMSPSDLTPMSSPDAGNMQYIGAALSFQQRISPLAHLSRPPADGPLDCEYLFLPGYRDRRNVAAGCAVPQHYQKCPICGTVQTIQCLLLQTPRDYNGTHHVPQANSCARHRYPMVLGSYPETDIILPLSACDACAWILLEVRELPNGQRVDAALPLVSLAKEVNRRQWVRTLDRIYERRFHESIILYVFLSSVCFKMQDISKDRETASSLMECLGCCSRAISRLPGEPWKAGLLPVPESTSTGNHRLRTLERLFITAFPHSHTTSRLESFLHYPIEASVVFIRIASQMETIAPHMIELYVWKRLLYQIAEHYAALRREEGPEEADICLRTTLGESFPFTPGWEMAANTDLLVEQLPSLYSVSVAQLGSHLPSLDQFRRLDNYFAPIETTTKYNAALAVFLHIMRKVSILLQHNHPEVGLFVKYIEDYGLQVQQADNQSCNVFDEPTLVGGGDVEKMVKDVYELH
;
A
#
# COMPACT_ATOMS: atom_id res chain seq x y z
N MET A 1 -56.98 -44.68 -30.37
CA MET A 1 -57.66 -44.69 -29.06
C MET A 1 -56.83 -43.83 -28.13
N SER A 2 -57.18 -42.54 -28.05
CA SER A 2 -57.77 -41.87 -26.85
C SER A 2 -56.70 -41.61 -25.79
N ALA A 3 -56.06 -40.43 -25.81
CA ALA A 3 -56.38 -39.25 -24.96
C ALA A 3 -55.93 -39.49 -23.50
N SER A 4 -55.31 -38.57 -22.77
CA SER A 4 -55.39 -37.10 -22.73
C SER A 4 -54.17 -36.52 -21.99
N ALA A 5 -53.83 -35.27 -22.26
CA ALA A 5 -53.00 -34.47 -21.35
C ALA A 5 -53.69 -34.30 -19.97
N PRO A 6 -52.91 -34.09 -18.91
CA PRO A 6 -53.33 -33.18 -17.85
C PRO A 6 -52.30 -32.07 -17.60
N ASP A 7 -52.85 -30.86 -17.70
CA ASP A 7 -52.66 -29.64 -16.93
C ASP A 7 -51.29 -29.08 -16.52
N ARG A 8 -51.15 -27.83 -16.96
CA ARG A 8 -50.15 -26.80 -16.69
C ARG A 8 -50.16 -26.26 -15.24
N GLN A 9 -50.52 -27.05 -14.24
CA GLN A 9 -50.61 -26.55 -12.85
C GLN A 9 -49.63 -27.19 -11.86
N ASP A 10 -48.95 -28.29 -12.22
CA ASP A 10 -47.96 -28.95 -11.34
C ASP A 10 -46.48 -28.55 -11.59
N GLN A 11 -46.18 -27.77 -12.64
CA GLN A 11 -44.84 -27.20 -12.83
C GLN A 11 -44.62 -25.85 -12.12
N ALA A 12 -45.69 -25.25 -11.58
CA ALA A 12 -45.59 -24.01 -10.80
C ALA A 12 -45.26 -24.26 -9.30
N GLU A 13 -45.44 -25.48 -8.79
CA GLU A 13 -45.21 -25.80 -7.38
C GLU A 13 -43.85 -26.46 -7.09
N LEU A 14 -43.13 -26.91 -8.13
CA LEU A 14 -41.75 -27.41 -8.00
C LEU A 14 -40.69 -26.29 -8.08
N ALA A 15 -41.02 -25.14 -8.65
CA ALA A 15 -40.12 -23.97 -8.74
C ALA A 15 -40.12 -23.09 -7.47
N LEU A 16 -41.01 -23.36 -6.51
CA LEU A 16 -41.13 -22.61 -5.24
C LEU A 16 -40.57 -23.34 -4.01
N ARG A 17 -40.08 -24.59 -4.17
CA ARG A 17 -39.44 -25.37 -3.09
C ARG A 17 -37.92 -25.55 -3.21
N LEU A 18 -37.27 -24.93 -4.20
CA LEU A 18 -35.80 -24.90 -4.33
C LEU A 18 -35.18 -23.52 -4.00
N ARG A 19 -35.89 -22.68 -3.24
CA ARG A 19 -35.42 -21.35 -2.81
C ARG A 19 -34.90 -21.25 -1.37
N ASN A 20 -34.87 -22.33 -0.59
CA ASN A 20 -34.33 -22.33 0.77
C ASN A 20 -33.38 -23.50 1.03
N THR A 21 -32.20 -23.46 0.40
CA THR A 21 -31.02 -24.21 0.85
C THR A 21 -29.76 -23.46 0.44
N MET A 22 -29.56 -22.29 1.05
CA MET A 22 -28.20 -21.78 1.20
C MET A 22 -27.54 -22.58 2.30
N VAL A 23 -26.46 -23.26 1.92
CA VAL A 23 -25.43 -23.80 2.80
C VAL A 23 -25.03 -22.70 3.78
N ALA A 24 -25.30 -22.92 5.06
CA ALA A 24 -24.86 -22.07 6.14
C ALA A 24 -23.32 -21.98 6.10
N PRO A 25 -22.71 -20.79 6.00
CA PRO A 25 -21.34 -20.64 6.40
C PRO A 25 -21.30 -20.90 7.91
N ALA A 26 -20.39 -21.78 8.32
CA ALA A 26 -20.15 -22.15 9.71
C ALA A 26 -20.22 -20.91 10.60
N SER A 27 -21.08 -21.00 11.61
CA SER A 27 -21.20 -20.05 12.71
C SER A 27 -19.82 -19.78 13.31
N ILE A 28 -19.23 -18.67 12.89
CA ILE A 28 -18.14 -17.99 13.61
C ILE A 28 -18.70 -17.74 15.01
N PRO A 29 -18.04 -18.21 16.08
CA PRO A 29 -18.44 -17.82 17.43
C PRO A 29 -18.49 -16.30 17.45
N GLN A 30 -19.57 -15.72 17.95
CA GLN A 30 -19.57 -14.34 18.40
C GLN A 30 -18.57 -14.24 19.56
N ASP A 31 -17.28 -14.18 19.22
CA ASP A 31 -16.25 -13.71 20.11
C ASP A 31 -16.50 -12.23 20.30
N GLN A 32 -17.00 -11.98 21.50
CA GLN A 32 -17.07 -10.71 22.22
C GLN A 32 -16.24 -9.62 21.54
N VAL A 33 -16.93 -8.65 20.94
CA VAL A 33 -16.38 -7.30 20.78
C VAL A 33 -16.07 -6.81 22.19
N GLU A 34 -14.82 -6.99 22.63
CA GLU A 34 -14.34 -6.42 23.88
C GLU A 34 -14.38 -4.90 23.76
N LEU A 35 -15.39 -4.33 24.42
CA LEU A 35 -15.46 -2.90 24.68
C LEU A 35 -14.19 -2.47 25.44
N PRO A 36 -13.63 -1.29 25.10
CA PRO A 36 -12.36 -0.81 25.65
C PRO A 36 -12.43 -0.73 27.17
N LEU A 37 -11.36 -1.14 27.85
CA LEU A 37 -11.00 -0.89 29.27
C LEU A 37 -12.17 -0.35 30.13
N ARG A 38 -13.27 -1.11 30.19
CA ARG A 38 -14.33 -0.88 31.16
C ARG A 38 -13.89 -1.55 32.45
N PRO A 39 -14.29 -1.02 33.62
CA PRO A 39 -14.13 -1.77 34.87
C PRO A 39 -14.77 -3.15 34.68
N ARG A 40 -13.95 -4.19 34.60
CA ARG A 40 -14.43 -5.57 34.57
C ARG A 40 -14.97 -5.86 35.96
N ASN A 41 -16.30 -5.82 36.11
CA ASN A 41 -16.97 -6.50 37.21
C ASN A 41 -16.81 -8.01 36.97
N THR A 42 -15.67 -8.58 37.34
CA THR A 42 -15.46 -10.03 37.33
C THR A 42 -16.27 -10.64 38.47
N THR A 43 -17.51 -11.03 38.15
CA THR A 43 -18.27 -12.01 38.92
C THR A 43 -17.63 -13.39 38.70
N ILE A 44 -16.56 -13.70 39.43
CA ILE A 44 -16.20 -15.10 39.70
C ILE A 44 -16.91 -15.45 41.00
N ALA A 45 -17.94 -16.28 40.88
CA ALA A 45 -18.67 -16.85 41.98
C ALA A 45 -17.73 -17.70 42.85
N ALA A 46 -17.27 -17.10 43.95
CA ALA A 46 -16.99 -17.79 45.19
C ALA A 46 -17.61 -16.93 46.30
N SER A 47 -18.70 -17.45 46.85
CA SER A 47 -19.49 -16.93 47.96
C SER A 47 -18.72 -16.09 48.98
N ALA A 48 -18.92 -14.78 48.94
CA ALA A 48 -18.81 -13.86 50.07
C ALA A 48 -19.95 -12.82 49.94
N PRO A 49 -20.70 -12.50 51.01
CA PRO A 49 -21.90 -11.67 50.90
C PRO A 49 -21.55 -10.22 50.54
N ASN A 50 -22.43 -9.60 49.73
CA ASN A 50 -22.44 -8.20 49.32
C ASN A 50 -21.96 -7.24 50.43
N SER A 51 -20.84 -6.56 50.20
CA SER A 51 -20.31 -5.52 51.09
C SER A 51 -19.98 -4.22 50.34
N GLN A 52 -20.83 -3.81 49.39
CA GLN A 52 -20.64 -2.55 48.63
C GLN A 52 -21.33 -1.33 49.26
N ASP A 53 -22.00 -1.46 50.42
CA ASP A 53 -22.71 -0.36 51.09
C ASP A 53 -22.10 0.11 52.43
N GLU A 54 -20.91 -0.36 52.82
CA GLU A 54 -20.22 0.20 53.99
C GLU A 54 -19.35 1.40 53.61
N PRO A 55 -19.44 2.53 54.34
CA PRO A 55 -18.60 3.69 54.09
C PRO A 55 -17.12 3.33 54.29
N GLU A 56 -16.27 3.68 53.32
CA GLU A 56 -14.82 3.48 53.42
C GLU A 56 -14.29 4.17 54.68
N PRO A 57 -13.55 3.46 55.55
CA PRO A 57 -13.00 4.04 56.76
C PRO A 57 -11.94 5.07 56.43
N THR A 58 -11.85 6.12 57.23
CA THR A 58 -10.72 7.05 57.15
C THR A 58 -9.49 6.44 57.81
N LEU A 59 -8.30 6.91 57.43
CA LEU A 59 -7.04 6.44 58.00
C LEU A 59 -7.04 6.50 59.55
N GLY A 60 -7.63 7.56 60.13
CA GLY A 60 -7.77 7.72 61.59
C GLY A 60 -8.68 6.69 62.29
N GLN A 61 -9.32 5.79 61.53
CA GLN A 61 -10.21 4.75 62.05
C GLN A 61 -9.61 3.34 61.91
N LEU A 62 -8.36 3.23 61.45
CA LEU A 62 -7.71 1.98 61.12
C LEU A 62 -6.48 1.71 62.01
N PRO A 63 -6.20 0.45 62.36
CA PRO A 63 -4.91 0.09 62.93
C PRO A 63 -3.80 0.30 61.89
N LEU A 64 -2.66 0.79 62.34
CA LEU A 64 -1.55 1.19 61.46
C LEU A 64 -0.40 0.18 61.54
N THR A 65 0.18 -0.12 60.39
CA THR A 65 1.38 -0.95 60.28
C THR A 65 2.52 -0.08 59.74
N SER A 66 3.52 0.21 60.57
CA SER A 66 4.63 1.12 60.21
C SER A 66 5.94 0.34 60.06
N ALA A 67 6.46 0.26 58.84
CA ALA A 67 7.79 -0.26 58.55
C ALA A 67 8.82 0.84 58.77
N ILE A 68 9.69 0.66 59.76
CA ILE A 68 10.66 1.65 60.24
C ILE A 68 12.05 1.23 59.80
N ASP A 69 12.72 2.07 59.02
CA ASP A 69 14.10 1.84 58.65
C ASP A 69 14.98 2.06 59.89
N ILE A 70 15.70 1.02 60.28
CA ILE A 70 16.72 1.10 61.32
C ILE A 70 18.08 0.79 60.74
N SER A 71 18.30 0.98 59.44
CA SER A 71 19.62 0.86 58.84
C SER A 71 20.58 1.93 59.38
N GLN A 72 21.88 1.73 59.18
CA GLN A 72 22.92 2.59 59.74
C GLN A 72 22.82 4.06 59.27
N SER A 73 22.19 4.36 58.12
CA SER A 73 22.00 5.73 57.63
C SER A 73 21.12 6.55 58.56
N THR A 74 20.12 5.92 59.19
CA THR A 74 19.15 6.58 60.08
C THR A 74 19.72 7.02 61.43
N LEU A 75 21.01 6.77 61.68
CA LEU A 75 21.63 7.00 62.98
C LEU A 75 21.48 8.46 63.44
N GLY A 76 20.87 8.64 64.62
CA GLY A 76 20.81 9.93 65.31
C GLY A 76 19.50 10.69 65.09
N PRO A 77 19.51 11.95 64.60
CA PRO A 77 18.30 12.76 64.46
C PRO A 77 17.24 12.19 63.52
N VAL A 78 17.66 11.42 62.51
CA VAL A 78 16.77 10.81 61.52
C VAL A 78 15.87 9.77 62.16
N LEU A 79 16.43 8.74 62.81
CA LEU A 79 15.64 7.71 63.50
C LEU A 79 14.71 8.34 64.55
N ARG A 80 15.17 9.36 65.30
CA ARG A 80 14.29 10.10 66.22
C ARG A 80 13.10 10.73 65.51
N LYS A 81 13.31 11.32 64.33
CA LYS A 81 12.21 11.89 63.54
C LYS A 81 11.28 10.83 62.96
N GLU A 82 11.78 9.64 62.62
CA GLU A 82 10.91 8.51 62.25
C GLU A 82 10.03 8.07 63.43
N GLN A 83 10.61 7.98 64.62
CA GLN A 83 9.91 7.66 65.87
C GLN A 83 8.84 8.74 66.19
N ASP A 84 9.23 10.02 66.14
CA ASP A 84 8.34 11.18 66.34
C ASP A 84 7.15 11.13 65.38
N ALA A 85 7.39 10.83 64.10
CA ALA A 85 6.34 10.77 63.08
C ALA A 85 5.29 9.70 63.41
N ILE A 86 5.73 8.51 63.85
CA ILE A 86 4.80 7.43 64.24
C ILE A 86 4.03 7.81 65.49
N GLN A 87 4.69 8.46 66.46
CA GLN A 87 4.03 8.97 67.66
C GLN A 87 3.01 10.07 67.32
N GLU A 88 3.27 10.96 66.36
CA GLU A 88 2.32 12.00 65.92
C GLU A 88 1.12 11.38 65.18
N ILE A 89 1.36 10.42 64.29
CA ILE A 89 0.30 9.71 63.57
C ILE A 89 -0.55 8.88 64.55
N CYS A 90 0.07 8.19 65.51
CA CYS A 90 -0.59 7.33 66.50
C CYS A 90 -0.98 8.05 67.81
N GLY A 91 -0.77 9.37 67.91
CA GLY A 91 -0.88 10.14 69.15
C GLY A 91 -2.31 10.33 69.64
N ASP A 92 -2.53 11.30 70.54
CA ASP A 92 -3.75 11.50 71.33
C ASP A 92 -5.08 11.54 70.55
N SER A 93 -5.04 11.80 69.25
CA SER A 93 -6.22 11.83 68.36
C SER A 93 -6.63 10.46 67.81
N MET A 94 -5.84 9.39 68.02
CA MET A 94 -6.21 8.00 67.69
C MET A 94 -6.82 7.27 68.89
N PRO A 95 -7.93 6.54 68.72
CA PRO A 95 -8.49 5.67 69.75
C PRO A 95 -7.44 4.68 70.30
N GLN A 96 -7.33 4.57 71.62
CA GLN A 96 -6.35 3.70 72.30
C GLN A 96 -6.43 2.22 71.88
N ASP A 97 -7.64 1.73 71.56
CA ASP A 97 -7.82 0.38 71.01
C ASP A 97 -7.12 0.21 69.65
N LEU A 98 -7.16 1.21 68.77
CA LEU A 98 -6.46 1.18 67.48
C LEU A 98 -4.94 1.23 67.68
N VAL A 99 -4.46 2.11 68.57
CA VAL A 99 -3.03 2.21 68.91
C VAL A 99 -2.50 0.87 69.45
N SER A 100 -3.29 0.19 70.29
CA SER A 100 -2.95 -1.14 70.84
C SER A 100 -2.87 -2.24 69.78
N ARG A 101 -3.56 -2.08 68.64
CA ARG A 101 -3.56 -2.99 67.49
C ARG A 101 -2.53 -2.60 66.42
N SER A 102 -2.08 -1.35 66.40
CA SER A 102 -1.01 -0.88 65.53
C SER A 102 0.34 -1.53 65.85
N ARG A 103 1.16 -1.76 64.83
CA ARG A 103 2.47 -2.44 64.97
C ARG A 103 3.56 -1.68 64.22
N ALA A 104 4.74 -1.65 64.82
CA ALA A 104 5.97 -1.24 64.17
C ALA A 104 6.72 -2.47 63.68
N LEU A 105 7.27 -2.39 62.46
CA LEU A 105 8.06 -3.43 61.80
C LEU A 105 9.46 -2.86 61.55
N PRO A 106 10.41 -3.02 62.49
CA PRO A 106 11.77 -2.52 62.32
C PRO A 106 12.50 -3.35 61.26
N TRP A 107 13.20 -2.69 60.35
CA TRP A 107 13.93 -3.36 59.28
C TRP A 107 15.24 -2.68 58.92
N CYS A 108 16.19 -3.49 58.46
CA CYS A 108 17.39 -3.09 57.75
C CYS A 108 17.64 -4.17 56.67
N HIS A 109 18.84 -4.69 56.50
CA HIS A 109 19.09 -5.88 55.67
C HIS A 109 18.47 -7.17 56.23
N THR A 110 17.94 -7.10 57.46
CA THR A 110 17.13 -8.13 58.11
C THR A 110 15.88 -7.47 58.71
N ALA A 111 14.81 -8.25 58.89
CA ALA A 111 13.59 -7.76 59.55
C ALA A 111 13.52 -8.32 60.98
N PHE A 112 13.15 -7.46 61.92
CA PHE A 112 13.01 -7.81 63.33
C PHE A 112 11.56 -8.20 63.65
N GLU A 113 11.33 -8.78 64.82
CA GLU A 113 9.98 -9.14 65.25
C GLU A 113 9.08 -7.89 65.34
N PRO A 114 7.81 -7.97 64.89
CA PRO A 114 6.85 -6.89 65.02
C PRO A 114 6.69 -6.44 66.48
N MET A 115 6.82 -5.14 66.72
CA MET A 115 6.75 -4.56 68.06
C MET A 115 5.57 -3.61 68.23
N ARG A 116 5.24 -3.28 69.49
CA ARG A 116 4.16 -2.32 69.80
C ARG A 116 4.67 -0.90 69.63
N ILE A 117 3.74 0.01 69.31
CA ILE A 117 4.06 1.44 69.14
C ILE A 117 4.70 2.04 70.40
N ALA A 118 4.26 1.61 71.59
CA ALA A 118 4.83 2.07 72.87
C ALA A 118 6.31 1.72 73.07
N ASP A 119 6.82 0.71 72.35
CA ASP A 119 8.19 0.21 72.54
C ASP A 119 9.18 0.85 71.54
N ILE A 120 8.70 1.73 70.63
CA ILE A 120 9.47 2.29 69.48
C ILE A 120 10.71 3.07 69.90
N GLU A 121 10.70 3.71 71.08
CA GLU A 121 11.83 4.49 71.60
C GLU A 121 13.09 3.63 71.85
N ASN A 122 12.92 2.31 71.97
CA ASN A 122 14.01 1.37 72.19
C ASN A 122 14.76 0.99 70.89
N LEU A 123 14.35 1.52 69.73
CA LEU A 123 15.00 1.21 68.46
C LEU A 123 16.39 1.85 68.35
N SER A 124 17.29 1.11 67.69
CA SER A 124 18.66 1.55 67.42
C SER A 124 19.05 1.22 65.99
N SER A 125 19.73 2.16 65.32
CA SER A 125 20.18 2.00 63.94
C SER A 125 21.33 0.99 63.80
N TRP A 126 21.22 0.07 62.84
CA TRP A 126 22.20 -0.97 62.52
C TRP A 126 22.00 -1.58 61.11
N GLY A 127 23.10 -1.94 60.45
CA GLY A 127 23.08 -2.73 59.20
C GLY A 127 22.82 -1.93 57.92
N GLN A 128 22.73 -2.63 56.79
CA GLN A 128 22.45 -2.05 55.46
C GLN A 128 20.94 -1.86 55.21
N THR A 129 20.56 -1.20 54.12
CA THR A 129 19.17 -0.96 53.72
C THR A 129 18.71 -1.99 52.67
N ASP A 130 17.88 -2.97 53.05
CA ASP A 130 17.18 -3.87 52.12
C ASP A 130 15.70 -4.03 52.54
N PRO A 131 14.77 -3.23 51.98
CA PRO A 131 13.36 -3.29 52.36
C PRO A 131 12.71 -4.65 52.02
N GLY A 132 13.33 -5.46 51.15
CA GLY A 132 12.88 -6.82 50.87
C GLY A 132 12.89 -7.72 52.11
N ALA A 133 13.72 -7.43 53.11
CA ALA A 133 13.80 -8.18 54.37
C ALA A 133 12.44 -8.32 55.07
N LEU A 134 11.59 -7.28 55.00
CA LEU A 134 10.23 -7.27 55.55
C LEU A 134 9.36 -8.40 55.00
N LEU A 135 9.56 -8.75 53.73
CA LEU A 135 8.72 -9.71 53.00
C LEU A 135 9.30 -11.13 53.04
N TYR A 136 10.58 -11.27 53.39
CA TYR A 136 11.21 -12.57 53.67
C TYR A 136 10.95 -13.06 55.10
N SER A 137 10.72 -12.15 56.06
CA SER A 137 10.27 -12.51 57.42
C SER A 137 8.79 -12.93 57.40
N PRO A 138 8.44 -14.17 57.82
CA PRO A 138 7.04 -14.61 57.87
C PRO A 138 6.17 -13.73 58.78
N ALA A 139 6.70 -13.27 59.91
CA ALA A 139 5.97 -12.45 60.88
C ALA A 139 5.62 -11.06 60.31
N CYS A 140 6.60 -10.37 59.71
CA CYS A 140 6.39 -9.06 59.08
C CYS A 140 5.53 -9.16 57.83
N LYS A 141 5.75 -10.19 56.99
CA LYS A 141 4.93 -10.46 55.81
C LYS A 141 3.46 -10.63 56.15
N LEU A 142 3.12 -11.45 57.15
CA LEU A 142 1.74 -11.66 57.58
C LEU A 142 1.10 -10.34 58.03
N ARG A 143 1.83 -9.53 58.81
CA ARG A 143 1.36 -8.21 59.26
C ARG A 143 1.10 -7.24 58.11
N LEU A 144 1.94 -7.24 57.07
CA LEU A 144 1.75 -6.42 55.88
C LEU A 144 0.59 -6.92 55.00
N GLN A 145 0.37 -8.23 54.93
CA GLN A 145 -0.76 -8.83 54.21
C GLN A 145 -2.11 -8.52 54.87
N ASP A 146 -2.15 -8.45 56.20
CA ASP A 146 -3.36 -8.15 56.98
C ASP A 146 -3.61 -6.63 57.13
N ALA A 147 -2.66 -5.78 56.72
CA ALA A 147 -2.77 -4.34 56.88
C ALA A 147 -3.75 -3.72 55.85
N SER A 148 -4.64 -2.83 56.32
CA SER A 148 -5.44 -1.99 55.43
C SER A 148 -4.61 -0.88 54.77
N ILE A 149 -3.59 -0.42 55.50
CA ILE A 149 -2.63 0.61 55.08
C ILE A 149 -1.31 0.34 55.78
N TRP A 150 -0.20 0.64 55.11
CA TRP A 150 1.12 0.56 55.71
C TRP A 150 1.96 1.79 55.42
N PHE A 151 2.81 2.13 56.37
CA PHE A 151 3.76 3.24 56.28
C PHE A 151 5.15 2.68 56.03
N LEU A 152 5.87 3.26 55.07
CA LEU A 152 7.27 2.95 54.80
C LEU A 152 8.10 4.21 55.12
N LEU A 153 8.80 4.17 56.24
CA LEU A 153 9.68 5.23 56.72
C LEU A 153 11.12 4.84 56.39
N THR A 154 11.89 5.77 55.84
CA THR A 154 13.29 5.57 55.45
C THR A 154 13.98 6.90 55.19
N ASP A 155 15.29 6.95 55.33
CA ASP A 155 16.15 8.04 54.85
C ASP A 155 17.04 7.62 53.67
N GLY A 156 16.96 6.33 53.33
CA GLY A 156 18.01 5.63 52.64
C GLY A 156 17.85 5.60 51.13
N GLN A 157 18.91 5.15 50.48
CA GLN A 157 19.00 4.93 49.04
C GLN A 157 19.40 3.49 48.79
N ILE A 158 18.73 2.83 47.84
CA ILE A 158 19.08 1.47 47.44
C ILE A 158 19.45 1.44 45.94
N PRO A 159 20.44 0.61 45.56
CA PRO A 159 20.80 0.42 44.16
C PRO A 159 19.67 -0.29 43.39
N GLU A 160 19.64 -0.09 42.07
CA GLU A 160 18.59 -0.62 41.18
C GLU A 160 18.31 -2.13 41.32
N PRO A 161 19.30 -3.04 41.50
CA PRO A 161 19.01 -4.45 41.72
C PRO A 161 18.19 -4.72 42.99
N LEU A 162 18.36 -3.92 44.05
CA LEU A 162 17.55 -4.03 45.26
C LEU A 162 16.14 -3.44 45.07
N VAL A 163 15.99 -2.39 44.26
CA VAL A 163 14.67 -1.89 43.83
C VAL A 163 13.88 -3.01 43.14
N GLN A 164 14.52 -3.71 42.19
CA GLN A 164 13.92 -4.83 41.45
C GLN A 164 13.59 -6.01 42.36
N LYS A 165 14.53 -6.41 43.22
CA LYS A 165 14.31 -7.44 44.24
C LYS A 165 13.10 -7.10 45.12
N PHE A 166 12.96 -5.85 45.54
CA PHE A 166 11.86 -5.41 46.38
C PHE A 166 10.52 -5.39 45.63
N ALA A 167 10.48 -4.91 44.38
CA ALA A 167 9.28 -4.92 43.55
C ALA A 167 8.73 -6.35 43.33
N HIS A 168 9.62 -7.31 43.06
CA HIS A 168 9.24 -8.73 42.97
C HIS A 168 8.75 -9.29 44.30
N ALA A 169 9.39 -8.91 45.42
CA ALA A 169 8.96 -9.36 46.75
C ALA A 169 7.56 -8.83 47.11
N ILE A 170 7.26 -7.56 46.82
CA ILE A 170 5.93 -6.95 47.01
C ILE A 170 4.86 -7.74 46.25
N SER A 171 5.15 -8.05 44.98
CA SER A 171 4.24 -8.78 44.11
C SER A 171 4.05 -10.23 44.57
N ALA A 172 5.13 -10.89 45.00
CA ALA A 172 5.10 -12.26 45.53
C ALA A 172 4.39 -12.35 46.89
N ALA A 173 4.43 -11.29 47.70
CA ALA A 173 3.70 -11.18 48.95
C ALA A 173 2.22 -10.81 48.76
N GLY A 174 1.83 -10.32 47.59
CA GLY A 174 0.43 -9.98 47.29
C GLY A 174 -0.08 -8.72 47.98
N ILE A 175 0.82 -7.80 48.36
CA ILE A 175 0.48 -6.53 49.05
C ILE A 175 0.43 -5.32 48.10
N GLN A 176 0.56 -5.56 46.80
CA GLN A 176 0.57 -4.55 45.74
C GLN A 176 -0.71 -3.72 45.64
N GLY A 177 -1.85 -4.20 46.16
CA GLY A 177 -3.12 -3.47 46.22
C GLY A 177 -3.40 -2.80 47.56
N THR A 178 -2.45 -2.80 48.48
CA THR A 178 -2.58 -2.17 49.80
C THR A 178 -2.18 -0.69 49.72
N ALA A 179 -2.97 0.20 50.32
CA ALA A 179 -2.66 1.62 50.39
C ALA A 179 -1.34 1.87 51.14
N CYS A 180 -0.53 2.82 50.67
CA CYS A 180 0.80 3.04 51.22
C CYS A 180 1.11 4.54 51.45
N VAL A 181 1.74 4.85 52.58
CA VAL A 181 2.33 6.16 52.87
C VAL A 181 3.83 6.00 52.94
N ILE A 182 4.56 6.66 52.06
CA ILE A 182 6.02 6.58 52.00
C ILE A 182 6.56 7.92 52.48
N THR A 183 7.44 7.91 53.48
CA THR A 183 8.07 9.13 54.00
C THR A 183 9.58 9.00 53.95
N LEU A 184 10.21 9.91 53.20
CA LEU A 184 11.66 10.11 53.19
C LEU A 184 12.06 11.12 54.25
N PHE A 185 12.98 10.74 55.13
CA PHE A 185 13.54 11.64 56.13
C PHE A 185 14.90 12.14 55.64
N GLY A 186 15.11 13.46 55.64
CA GLY A 186 16.38 14.00 55.18
C GLY A 186 16.50 15.51 55.37
N TYR A 187 17.51 16.08 54.72
CA TYR A 187 17.84 17.50 54.80
C TYR A 187 17.60 18.18 53.44
N PRO A 188 16.87 19.32 53.39
CA PRO A 188 16.54 20.01 52.15
C PRO A 188 17.71 20.84 51.57
N GLU A 189 18.93 20.31 51.61
CA GLU A 189 20.16 21.02 51.18
C GLU A 189 20.28 21.16 49.66
N SER A 190 19.61 20.29 48.91
CA SER A 190 19.61 20.27 47.45
C SER A 190 18.19 20.39 46.90
N SER A 191 18.02 20.65 45.60
CA SER A 191 16.69 20.71 44.98
C SER A 191 15.90 19.42 45.27
N PRO A 192 14.57 19.50 45.49
CA PRO A 192 13.70 18.33 45.61
C PRO A 192 13.89 17.31 44.47
N PHE A 193 14.25 17.79 43.27
CA PHE A 193 14.53 16.94 42.12
C PHE A 193 15.65 15.93 42.36
N ARG A 194 16.59 16.23 43.25
CA ARG A 194 17.73 15.36 43.58
C ARG A 194 17.45 14.41 44.74
N CYS A 195 16.27 14.45 45.35
CA CYS A 195 15.87 13.48 46.35
C CYS A 195 15.87 12.08 45.74
N ASN A 196 16.47 11.11 46.43
CA ASN A 196 16.49 9.74 45.96
C ASN A 196 15.25 9.00 46.49
N VAL A 197 14.37 8.55 45.59
CA VAL A 197 13.10 7.86 45.92
C VAL A 197 13.19 6.34 45.81
N SER A 198 14.39 5.77 45.62
CA SER A 198 14.61 4.36 45.26
C SER A 198 13.91 3.35 46.19
N VAL A 199 13.95 3.55 47.51
CA VAL A 199 13.36 2.63 48.50
C VAL A 199 11.84 2.53 48.33
N GLY A 200 11.16 3.67 48.19
CA GLY A 200 9.72 3.73 48.10
C GLY A 200 9.15 3.53 46.69
N MET A 201 9.98 3.70 45.65
CA MET A 201 9.53 3.66 44.26
C MET A 201 8.80 2.36 43.89
N SER A 202 9.25 1.20 44.40
CA SER A 202 8.61 -0.10 44.15
C SER A 202 7.22 -0.20 44.76
N ALA A 203 7.01 0.37 45.96
CA ALA A 203 5.70 0.42 46.60
C ALA A 203 4.78 1.43 45.89
N PHE A 204 5.32 2.60 45.52
CA PHE A 204 4.59 3.61 44.76
C PHE A 204 4.22 3.10 43.36
N ALA A 205 5.02 2.25 42.71
CA ALA A 205 4.70 1.72 41.39
C ALA A 205 3.36 0.98 41.36
N VAL A 206 3.13 0.11 42.36
CA VAL A 206 2.03 -0.83 42.32
C VAL A 206 0.82 -0.45 43.19
N ALA A 207 1.03 0.29 44.29
CA ALA A 207 -0.05 0.66 45.20
C ALA A 207 -1.03 1.65 44.54
N PRO A 208 -2.32 1.34 44.36
CA PRO A 208 -3.25 2.23 43.64
C PRO A 208 -3.51 3.55 44.39
N HIS A 209 -3.48 3.53 45.72
CA HIS A 209 -3.63 4.70 46.58
C HIS A 209 -2.33 4.87 47.37
N CYS A 210 -1.54 5.88 47.01
CA CYS A 210 -0.21 6.08 47.59
C CYS A 210 0.13 7.57 47.69
N ILE A 211 0.82 7.96 48.76
CA ILE A 211 1.45 9.28 48.89
C ILE A 211 2.93 9.14 49.20
N PHE A 212 3.74 9.99 48.57
CA PHE A 212 5.18 10.05 48.72
C PHE A 212 5.55 11.39 49.34
N LEU A 213 6.15 11.35 50.52
CA LEU A 213 6.40 12.50 51.38
C LEU A 213 7.90 12.67 51.62
N PHE A 214 8.31 13.90 51.90
CA PHE A 214 9.63 14.24 52.40
C PHE A 214 9.48 15.02 53.71
N SER A 215 10.07 14.52 54.79
CA SER A 215 10.08 15.14 56.11
C SER A 215 11.46 15.77 56.36
N ASP A 216 11.50 17.10 56.47
CA ASP A 216 12.72 17.80 56.86
C ASP A 216 13.05 17.49 58.34
N VAL A 217 14.21 16.88 58.56
CA VAL A 217 14.68 16.46 59.89
C VAL A 217 14.90 17.65 60.82
N ILE A 218 15.25 18.83 60.28
CA ILE A 218 15.54 20.03 61.08
C ILE A 218 14.24 20.73 61.47
N THR A 219 13.39 21.06 60.50
CA THR A 219 12.20 21.88 60.75
C THR A 219 10.94 21.06 61.07
N GLY A 220 10.92 19.77 60.75
CA GLY A 220 9.73 18.92 60.83
C GLY A 220 8.68 19.21 59.75
N ILE A 221 8.99 20.06 58.75
CA ILE A 221 8.06 20.37 57.66
C ILE A 221 7.94 19.14 56.75
N LEU A 222 6.69 18.77 56.43
CA LEU A 222 6.35 17.63 55.60
C LEU A 222 5.91 18.10 54.21
N TYR A 223 6.72 17.82 53.20
CA TYR A 223 6.48 18.16 51.80
C TYR A 223 5.90 16.97 51.04
N VAL A 224 4.94 17.20 50.15
CA VAL A 224 4.40 16.17 49.25
C VAL A 224 5.21 16.15 47.95
N LEU A 225 5.87 15.02 47.68
CA LEU A 225 6.61 14.81 46.43
C LEU A 225 5.68 14.34 45.30
N GLN A 226 4.84 13.34 45.56
CA GLN A 226 3.85 12.79 44.63
C GLN A 226 2.68 12.14 45.39
N ALA A 227 1.50 12.11 44.79
CA ALA A 227 0.32 11.42 45.34
C ALA A 227 -0.56 10.83 44.24
N LYS A 228 -1.18 9.68 44.49
CA LYS A 228 -2.17 9.04 43.60
C LYS A 228 -3.30 8.37 44.36
N GLY A 229 -4.40 8.09 43.66
CA GLY A 229 -5.60 7.49 44.23
C GLY A 229 -6.25 8.41 45.26
N ASN A 230 -6.65 7.88 46.41
CA ASN A 230 -7.41 8.65 47.39
C ASN A 230 -6.54 9.69 48.11
N PHE A 231 -5.22 9.56 48.05
CA PHE A 231 -4.31 10.55 48.61
C PHE A 231 -4.19 11.81 47.75
N SER A 232 -4.60 11.78 46.47
CA SER A 232 -4.61 13.00 45.65
C SER A 232 -5.72 13.99 46.09
N THR A 233 -6.65 13.58 46.95
CA THR A 233 -7.70 14.46 47.48
C THR A 233 -7.34 15.08 48.84
N ILE A 234 -6.10 14.90 49.32
CA ILE A 234 -5.67 15.45 50.62
C ILE A 234 -5.57 16.98 50.62
N LEU A 235 -5.44 17.58 49.44
CA LEU A 235 -5.40 19.03 49.28
C LEU A 235 -6.81 19.62 49.32
N GLN A 236 -6.93 20.82 49.88
CA GLN A 236 -8.15 21.63 49.79
C GLN A 236 -8.38 22.04 48.32
N ALA A 237 -9.65 22.28 47.94
CA ALA A 237 -10.04 22.49 46.54
C ALA A 237 -9.35 23.68 45.84
N ASP A 238 -8.77 24.60 46.60
CA ASP A 238 -8.01 25.77 46.15
C ASP A 238 -6.51 25.49 45.92
N LYS A 239 -6.01 24.32 46.32
CA LYS A 239 -4.60 23.92 46.18
C LYS A 239 -4.45 22.78 45.18
N GLN A 240 -3.43 22.86 44.33
CA GLN A 240 -3.10 21.84 43.34
C GLN A 240 -1.67 21.34 43.54
N PHE A 241 -1.42 20.08 43.20
CA PHE A 241 -0.06 19.55 43.11
C PHE A 241 0.69 20.21 41.96
N VAL A 242 1.95 20.58 42.20
CA VAL A 242 2.81 21.16 41.18
C VAL A 242 3.47 20.04 40.37
N PRO A 243 3.46 20.10 39.02
CA PRO A 243 4.20 19.16 38.20
C PRO A 243 5.69 19.18 38.53
N PHE A 244 6.23 18.00 38.82
CA PHE A 244 7.54 17.84 39.42
C PHE A 244 8.63 17.69 38.35
N GLY A 245 9.63 18.60 38.34
CA GLY A 245 10.71 18.64 37.35
C GLY A 245 12.00 19.26 37.90
N GLU A 246 13.03 19.40 37.05
CA GLU A 246 14.37 19.84 37.48
C GLU A 246 14.38 21.26 38.08
N GLY A 247 13.48 22.13 37.61
CA GLY A 247 13.32 23.49 38.15
C GLY A 247 12.51 23.60 39.44
N THR A 248 11.93 22.50 39.95
CA THR A 248 11.10 22.51 41.17
C THR A 248 11.95 22.86 42.40
N LYS A 249 11.46 23.80 43.21
CA LYS A 249 12.05 24.22 44.49
C LYS A 249 11.20 23.72 45.65
N TRP A 250 11.80 23.62 46.85
CA TRP A 250 11.07 23.23 48.07
C TRP A 250 9.87 24.13 48.38
N ALA A 251 9.97 25.43 48.09
CA ALA A 251 8.89 26.38 48.27
C ALA A 251 7.71 26.19 47.29
N ASP A 252 7.92 25.48 46.19
CA ASP A 252 6.87 25.17 45.21
C ASP A 252 6.05 23.94 45.64
N LEU A 253 6.58 23.11 46.54
CA LEU A 253 5.93 21.89 46.99
C LEU A 253 4.87 22.18 48.04
N VAL A 254 3.78 21.41 47.97
CA VAL A 254 2.70 21.52 48.96
C VAL A 254 3.16 20.88 50.27
N THR A 255 2.91 21.58 51.37
CA THR A 255 3.15 21.08 52.72
C THR A 255 1.86 20.65 53.40
N ILE A 256 1.93 19.57 54.16
CA ILE A 256 0.82 19.00 54.94
C ILE A 256 1.27 18.70 56.37
N ARG A 257 0.34 18.31 57.25
CA ARG A 257 0.63 17.74 58.56
C ARG A 257 0.28 16.25 58.59
N TYR A 258 0.88 15.48 59.49
CA TYR A 258 0.51 14.06 59.64
C TYR A 258 -0.97 13.88 60.01
N ASP A 259 -1.55 14.82 60.76
CA ASP A 259 -3.00 14.84 61.04
C ASP A 259 -3.89 14.97 59.79
N ASP A 260 -3.39 15.57 58.71
CA ASP A 260 -4.17 15.69 57.47
C ASP A 260 -4.37 14.32 56.80
N LEU A 261 -3.43 13.39 56.98
CA LEU A 261 -3.54 12.02 56.48
C LEU A 261 -4.71 11.27 57.13
N LYS A 262 -5.05 11.58 58.39
CA LYS A 262 -6.13 10.90 59.15
C LYS A 262 -7.51 11.06 58.51
N ARG A 263 -7.69 12.06 57.64
CA ARG A 263 -8.94 12.37 56.94
C ARG A 263 -9.09 11.62 55.60
N VAL A 264 -8.02 11.02 55.09
CA VAL A 264 -8.04 10.31 53.80
C VAL A 264 -8.83 9.00 53.94
N LYS A 265 -9.72 8.74 52.99
CA LYS A 265 -10.44 7.46 52.89
C LYS A 265 -9.51 6.38 52.37
N VAL A 266 -9.42 5.28 53.09
CA VAL A 266 -8.56 4.15 52.73
C VAL A 266 -9.44 3.00 52.24
N PRO A 267 -9.38 2.65 50.94
CA PRO A 267 -10.13 1.53 50.41
C PRO A 267 -9.55 0.21 50.91
N ARG A 268 -10.37 -0.85 50.89
CA ARG A 268 -9.93 -2.19 51.29
C ARG A 268 -8.82 -2.68 50.33
N PRO A 269 -7.79 -3.39 50.84
CA PRO A 269 -6.72 -3.93 50.00
C PRO A 269 -7.26 -4.82 48.88
N ILE A 270 -6.76 -4.61 47.65
CA ILE A 270 -7.16 -5.38 46.47
C ILE A 270 -6.16 -6.52 46.25
N LYS A 271 -6.65 -7.77 46.29
CA LYS A 271 -5.84 -8.94 45.91
C LYS A 271 -5.72 -8.98 44.38
N MET A 272 -4.49 -8.94 43.89
CA MET A 272 -4.17 -8.93 42.47
C MET A 272 -3.16 -10.03 42.12
N SER A 273 -3.19 -10.49 40.87
CA SER A 273 -2.14 -11.32 40.29
C SER A 273 -0.85 -10.53 40.12
N ARG A 274 0.30 -11.22 40.02
CA ARG A 274 1.65 -10.61 40.04
C ARG A 274 1.91 -9.58 38.92
N ASP A 275 1.29 -9.76 37.76
CA ASP A 275 1.52 -8.93 36.57
C ASP A 275 0.40 -7.91 36.31
N ILE A 276 -0.52 -7.73 37.26
CA ILE A 276 -1.63 -6.77 37.13
C ILE A 276 -1.27 -5.44 37.80
N VAL A 277 -1.46 -4.34 37.07
CA VAL A 277 -1.36 -2.96 37.57
C VAL A 277 -2.72 -2.29 37.48
N ILE A 278 -3.11 -1.54 38.51
CA ILE A 278 -4.32 -0.71 38.47
C ILE A 278 -3.94 0.67 37.92
N LEU A 279 -4.53 1.01 36.77
CA LEU A 279 -4.37 2.31 36.14
C LEU A 279 -5.15 3.39 36.90
N PRO A 280 -4.83 4.69 36.75
CA PRO A 280 -5.49 5.78 37.49
C PRO A 280 -7.01 5.87 37.29
N ASN A 281 -7.54 5.31 36.21
CA ASN A 281 -8.98 5.21 35.94
C ASN A 281 -9.65 3.99 36.63
N GLY A 282 -8.92 3.26 37.47
CA GLY A 282 -9.39 2.06 38.17
C GLY A 282 -9.34 0.78 37.33
N VAL A 283 -8.82 0.83 36.10
CA VAL A 283 -8.80 -0.35 35.22
C VAL A 283 -7.61 -1.25 35.57
N HIS A 284 -7.88 -2.55 35.63
CA HIS A 284 -6.86 -3.58 35.83
C HIS A 284 -6.18 -3.89 34.49
N PHE A 285 -4.89 -3.63 34.40
CA PHE A 285 -4.09 -3.85 33.21
C PHE A 285 -3.07 -4.97 33.43
N ASP A 286 -3.06 -5.97 32.54
CA ASP A 286 -2.10 -7.07 32.59
C ASP A 286 -0.83 -6.69 31.82
N MET A 287 0.27 -6.48 32.56
CA MET A 287 1.58 -6.15 32.02
C MET A 287 2.14 -7.25 31.12
N ASN A 288 1.74 -8.51 31.33
CA ASN A 288 2.22 -9.63 30.53
C ASN A 288 1.78 -9.51 29.07
N SER A 289 0.67 -8.81 28.77
CA SER A 289 0.23 -8.52 27.40
C SER A 289 1.26 -7.72 26.60
N ILE A 290 1.94 -6.75 27.24
CA ILE A 290 3.04 -6.00 26.62
C ILE A 290 4.29 -6.88 26.52
N TYR A 291 4.62 -7.61 27.58
CA TYR A 291 5.84 -8.42 27.64
C TYR A 291 5.86 -9.57 26.63
N THR A 292 4.69 -10.08 26.26
CA THR A 292 4.51 -11.15 25.27
C THR A 292 4.17 -10.62 23.87
N GLY A 293 3.90 -9.32 23.73
CA GLY A 293 3.49 -8.71 22.45
C GLY A 293 2.04 -9.04 22.04
N LEU A 294 1.19 -9.46 22.98
CA LEU A 294 -0.21 -9.83 22.75
C LEU A 294 -1.20 -8.67 23.02
N ILE A 295 -0.70 -7.47 23.36
CA ILE A 295 -1.53 -6.28 23.57
C ILE A 295 -2.28 -5.88 22.29
N SER A 296 -3.56 -5.52 22.44
CA SER A 296 -4.41 -5.09 21.34
C SER A 296 -4.04 -3.69 20.81
N GLU A 297 -4.42 -3.39 19.56
CA GLU A 297 -4.28 -2.05 18.98
C GLU A 297 -5.09 -1.00 19.76
N THR A 298 -6.29 -1.36 20.25
CA THR A 298 -7.15 -0.50 21.05
C THR A 298 -6.55 -0.15 22.41
N ASP A 299 -5.98 -1.13 23.12
CA ASP A 299 -5.33 -0.88 24.42
C ASP A 299 -4.06 -0.08 24.25
N THR A 300 -3.31 -0.32 23.16
CA THR A 300 -2.14 0.47 22.80
C THR A 300 -2.51 1.94 22.61
N LEU A 301 -3.55 2.23 21.82
CA LEU A 301 -4.03 3.60 21.62
C LEU A 301 -4.54 4.24 22.92
N HIS A 302 -5.25 3.48 23.77
CA HIS A 302 -5.72 4.00 25.05
C HIS A 302 -4.55 4.40 25.97
N LEU A 303 -3.53 3.54 26.11
CA LEU A 303 -2.33 3.84 26.90
C LEU A 303 -1.58 5.06 26.35
N LEU A 304 -1.39 5.14 25.02
CA LEU A 304 -0.72 6.27 24.38
C LEU A 304 -1.52 7.57 24.50
N SER A 305 -2.84 7.50 24.59
CA SER A 305 -3.71 8.67 24.77
C SER A 305 -3.74 9.22 26.21
N ASN A 306 -3.34 8.42 27.20
CA ASN A 306 -3.39 8.79 28.62
C ASN A 306 -2.03 8.62 29.29
N TYR A 307 -1.27 9.71 29.39
CA TYR A 307 0.07 9.70 30.00
C TYR A 307 0.08 9.28 31.46
N ALA A 308 -0.96 9.58 32.25
CA ALA A 308 -1.03 9.13 33.65
C ALA A 308 -1.19 7.60 33.75
N ALA A 309 -1.92 6.99 32.81
CA ALA A 309 -1.99 5.52 32.72
C ALA A 309 -0.64 4.93 32.27
N LEU A 310 -0.02 5.55 31.26
CA LEU A 310 1.29 5.13 30.76
C LEU A 310 2.39 5.29 31.82
N ASP A 311 2.31 6.29 32.70
CA ASP A 311 3.21 6.46 33.86
C ASP A 311 3.22 5.23 34.76
N GLY A 312 2.03 4.73 35.12
CA GLY A 312 1.90 3.53 35.95
C GLY A 312 2.54 2.30 35.29
N VAL A 313 2.30 2.11 33.99
CA VAL A 313 2.88 1.00 33.21
C VAL A 313 4.41 1.12 33.13
N ILE A 314 4.94 2.30 32.79
CA ILE A 314 6.39 2.54 32.70
C ILE A 314 7.05 2.36 34.06
N LEU A 315 6.46 2.89 35.13
CA LEU A 315 7.02 2.80 36.46
C LEU A 315 7.03 1.35 37.00
N ALA A 316 5.94 0.61 36.80
CA ALA A 316 5.88 -0.81 37.13
C ALA A 316 6.92 -1.62 36.34
N ALA A 317 7.04 -1.39 35.03
CA ALA A 317 8.05 -2.05 34.20
C ALA A 317 9.48 -1.67 34.61
N LYS A 318 9.76 -0.38 34.92
CA LYS A 318 11.08 0.08 35.38
C LYS A 318 11.47 -0.62 36.69
N THR A 319 10.58 -0.59 37.68
CA THR A 319 10.85 -1.22 38.99
C THR A 319 10.98 -2.73 38.90
N GLN A 320 10.37 -3.40 37.92
CA GLN A 320 10.54 -4.84 37.66
C GLN A 320 11.70 -5.20 36.72
N GLY A 321 12.48 -4.22 36.23
CA GLY A 321 13.58 -4.50 35.29
C GLY A 321 13.12 -4.93 33.88
N HIS A 322 11.95 -4.45 33.44
CA HIS A 322 11.33 -4.76 32.15
C HIS A 322 11.14 -3.54 31.23
N ILE A 323 11.87 -2.45 31.48
CA ILE A 323 11.77 -1.21 30.70
C ILE A 323 12.11 -1.41 29.20
N ASP A 324 13.06 -2.29 28.90
CA ASP A 324 13.45 -2.61 27.51
C ASP A 324 12.30 -3.25 26.72
N LYS A 325 11.43 -4.02 27.39
CA LYS A 325 10.24 -4.62 26.76
C LYS A 325 9.23 -3.54 26.35
N ILE A 326 9.08 -2.49 27.16
CA ILE A 326 8.24 -1.33 26.82
C ILE A 326 8.80 -0.59 25.60
N GLN A 327 10.12 -0.38 25.55
CA GLN A 327 10.78 0.26 24.39
C GLN A 327 10.56 -0.54 23.09
N MET A 328 10.68 -1.86 23.18
CA MET A 328 10.43 -2.76 22.05
C MET A 328 8.96 -2.70 21.61
N TRP A 329 8.02 -2.71 22.56
CA TRP A 329 6.59 -2.54 22.27
C TRP A 329 6.27 -1.23 21.56
N ILE A 330 6.79 -0.09 22.04
CA ILE A 330 6.62 1.22 21.41
C ILE A 330 7.20 1.22 19.98
N SER A 331 8.40 0.67 19.81
CA SER A 331 9.08 0.59 18.52
C SER A 331 8.31 -0.28 17.51
N ASN A 332 7.75 -1.41 17.96
CA ASN A 332 6.94 -2.29 17.12
C ASN A 332 5.60 -1.64 16.76
N SER A 333 4.94 -1.01 17.73
CA SER A 333 3.66 -0.32 17.53
C SER A 333 3.77 0.82 16.51
N ARG A 334 4.88 1.57 16.53
CA ARG A 334 5.16 2.60 15.51
C ARG A 334 5.22 2.03 14.10
N ARG A 335 5.78 0.83 13.91
CA ARG A 335 5.87 0.19 12.59
C ARG A 335 4.52 -0.33 12.10
N THR A 336 3.69 -0.86 13.00
CA THR A 336 2.40 -1.47 12.62
C THR A 336 1.30 -0.44 12.37
N MET A 337 1.32 0.69 13.10
CA MET A 337 0.22 1.67 13.07
C MET A 337 0.41 2.81 12.04
N ASN A 338 1.62 3.03 11.53
CA ASN A 338 1.93 4.13 10.58
C ASN A 338 1.72 3.79 9.09
N SER A 339 0.55 3.29 8.70
CA SER A 339 0.27 3.02 7.27
C SER A 339 -0.76 3.98 6.69
N MET A 340 -0.28 5.15 6.24
CA MET A 340 -1.01 6.04 5.32
C MET A 340 -1.40 5.35 4.00
N ASP A 341 -0.77 4.21 3.68
CA ASP A 341 -1.11 3.41 2.49
C ASP A 341 -2.50 2.77 2.58
N LYS A 342 -3.08 2.62 3.79
CA LYS A 342 -4.46 2.11 3.95
C LYS A 342 -5.47 3.02 3.22
N ILE A 343 -5.33 4.35 3.34
CA ILE A 343 -6.24 5.34 2.74
C ILE A 343 -6.22 5.27 1.20
N LEU A 344 -5.07 4.95 0.62
CA LEU A 344 -4.94 4.80 -0.83
C LEU A 344 -5.79 3.64 -1.36
N LEU A 345 -5.94 2.58 -0.56
CA LEU A 345 -6.65 1.33 -0.90
C LEU A 345 -8.10 1.31 -0.41
N GLU A 346 -8.49 2.22 0.48
CA GLU A 346 -9.85 2.29 1.01
C GLU A 346 -10.90 2.49 -0.10
N PRO A 347 -12.01 1.73 -0.09
CA PRO A 347 -13.10 1.95 -1.02
C PRO A 347 -13.67 3.36 -0.84
N ARG A 348 -14.14 3.95 -1.94
CA ARG A 348 -14.89 5.20 -1.87
C ARG A 348 -16.35 4.89 -1.56
N GLU A 349 -17.05 5.87 -1.00
CA GLU A 349 -18.46 5.75 -0.65
C GLU A 349 -19.33 6.56 -1.62
N ASP A 350 -20.51 6.01 -1.95
CA ASP A 350 -21.58 6.75 -2.60
C ASP A 350 -22.59 7.11 -1.53
N LEU A 351 -22.65 8.38 -1.14
CA LEU A 351 -23.50 8.83 -0.05
C LEU A 351 -24.96 8.54 -0.40
N ASP A 352 -25.58 7.68 0.41
CA ASP A 352 -26.97 7.22 0.27
C ASP A 352 -27.29 6.54 -1.08
N GLY A 353 -26.27 6.18 -1.88
CA GLY A 353 -26.46 5.59 -3.22
C GLY A 353 -26.97 6.59 -4.28
N GLU A 354 -26.87 7.89 -4.02
CA GLU A 354 -27.45 8.94 -4.86
C GLU A 354 -26.76 9.07 -6.21
N ALA A 355 -25.43 8.98 -6.29
CA ALA A 355 -24.75 9.09 -7.59
C ALA A 355 -25.08 7.91 -8.49
N LYS A 356 -25.22 6.70 -7.92
CA LYS A 356 -25.70 5.51 -8.63
C LYS A 356 -27.14 5.70 -9.14
N SER A 357 -28.04 6.20 -8.31
CA SER A 357 -29.44 6.47 -8.68
C SER A 357 -29.55 7.46 -9.84
N VAL A 358 -28.82 8.57 -9.77
CA VAL A 358 -28.80 9.59 -10.83
C VAL A 358 -28.19 9.04 -12.13
N LEU A 359 -27.12 8.22 -12.03
CA LEU A 359 -26.54 7.59 -13.21
C LEU A 359 -27.53 6.62 -13.88
N LEU A 360 -28.23 5.78 -13.11
CA LEU A 360 -29.24 4.89 -13.66
C LEU A 360 -30.38 5.65 -14.33
N THR A 361 -30.79 6.79 -13.76
CA THR A 361 -31.79 7.69 -14.36
C THR A 361 -31.31 8.23 -15.71
N LEU A 362 -30.03 8.63 -15.81
CA LEU A 362 -29.44 9.07 -17.08
C LEU A 362 -29.45 7.94 -18.12
N LEU A 363 -29.06 6.73 -17.71
CA LEU A 363 -29.00 5.58 -18.61
C LEU A 363 -30.38 5.14 -19.08
N ALA A 364 -31.39 5.18 -18.21
CA ALA A 364 -32.79 4.90 -18.57
C ALA A 364 -33.33 5.93 -19.57
N PHE A 365 -33.12 7.23 -19.30
CA PHE A 365 -33.52 8.31 -20.21
C PHE A 365 -32.93 8.16 -21.62
N LEU A 366 -31.69 7.67 -21.72
CA LEU A 366 -31.02 7.45 -23.01
C LEU A 366 -31.43 6.14 -23.71
N GLY A 367 -32.10 5.23 -23.01
CA GLY A 367 -32.50 3.92 -23.53
C GLY A 367 -33.93 3.85 -24.09
N GLU A 368 -34.75 4.90 -23.95
CA GLU A 368 -36.19 4.86 -24.31
C GLU A 368 -36.52 5.02 -25.80
N ASP A 369 -35.57 5.39 -26.67
CA ASP A 369 -35.82 5.55 -28.12
C ASP A 369 -35.73 4.20 -28.87
N GLY A 370 -36.82 3.42 -28.82
CA GLY A 370 -36.98 2.13 -29.52
C GLY A 370 -37.01 2.17 -31.06
N SER A 371 -36.69 3.30 -31.69
CA SER A 371 -36.87 3.51 -33.14
C SER A 371 -35.61 3.28 -34.00
N ARG A 372 -34.40 3.22 -33.44
CA ARG A 372 -33.14 2.81 -34.12
C ARG A 372 -32.11 2.28 -33.11
N PRO A 373 -31.31 1.25 -33.41
CA PRO A 373 -30.32 0.74 -32.48
C PRO A 373 -29.07 1.62 -32.52
N TRP A 374 -29.11 2.80 -31.90
CA TRP A 374 -27.86 3.41 -31.47
C TRP A 374 -27.32 2.59 -30.30
N SER A 375 -26.03 2.30 -30.32
CA SER A 375 -25.40 1.74 -29.13
C SER A 375 -25.59 2.74 -27.98
N LEU A 376 -25.88 2.26 -26.77
CA LEU A 376 -26.03 3.09 -25.54
C LEU A 376 -24.92 4.15 -25.42
N TRP A 377 -23.71 3.81 -25.86
CA TRP A 377 -22.54 4.70 -25.89
C TRP A 377 -22.67 5.88 -26.86
N GLN A 378 -23.22 5.66 -28.05
CA GLN A 378 -23.53 6.73 -29.00
C GLN A 378 -24.61 7.67 -28.43
N ALA A 379 -25.62 7.12 -27.76
CA ALA A 379 -26.64 7.94 -27.10
C ALA A 379 -26.04 8.86 -26.02
N ILE A 380 -25.08 8.36 -25.21
CA ILE A 380 -24.36 9.17 -24.22
C ILE A 380 -23.55 10.30 -24.87
N LEU A 381 -22.87 10.02 -25.99
CA LEU A 381 -22.07 11.03 -26.71
C LEU A 381 -22.96 12.13 -27.30
N ASN A 382 -24.12 11.77 -27.84
CA ASN A 382 -25.07 12.69 -28.47
C ASN A 382 -25.95 13.43 -27.46
N SER A 383 -26.00 12.98 -26.20
CA SER A 383 -26.93 13.52 -25.20
C SER A 383 -26.67 14.98 -24.82
N ASN A 384 -25.53 15.56 -25.21
CA ASN A 384 -25.17 16.95 -24.90
C ASN A 384 -26.11 17.98 -25.56
N GLN A 385 -26.98 17.55 -26.48
CA GLN A 385 -27.98 18.40 -27.14
C GLN A 385 -29.32 18.48 -26.37
N SER A 386 -29.54 17.60 -25.39
CA SER A 386 -30.78 17.55 -24.59
C SER A 386 -30.64 18.33 -23.29
N SER A 387 -31.54 19.29 -23.03
CA SER A 387 -31.58 20.06 -21.78
C SER A 387 -31.87 19.18 -20.57
N THR A 388 -32.73 18.16 -20.72
CA THR A 388 -33.03 17.17 -19.67
C THR A 388 -31.81 16.32 -19.34
N ALA A 389 -31.08 15.85 -20.36
CA ALA A 389 -29.85 15.10 -20.13
C ALA A 389 -28.81 15.97 -19.39
N GLU A 390 -28.63 17.24 -19.78
CA GLU A 390 -27.70 18.14 -19.09
C GLU A 390 -28.10 18.41 -17.63
N PHE A 391 -29.40 18.50 -17.33
CA PHE A 391 -29.89 18.59 -15.96
C PHE A 391 -29.48 17.36 -15.14
N ILE A 392 -29.72 16.15 -15.64
CA ILE A 392 -29.33 14.91 -14.95
C ILE A 392 -27.81 14.82 -14.78
N LYS A 393 -27.03 15.18 -15.82
CA LYS A 393 -25.57 15.27 -15.74
C LYS A 393 -25.12 16.24 -14.66
N SER A 394 -25.79 17.39 -14.52
CA SER A 394 -25.48 18.38 -13.49
C SER A 394 -25.70 17.86 -12.07
N GLU A 395 -26.77 17.10 -11.84
CA GLU A 395 -27.02 16.48 -10.54
C GLU A 395 -25.98 15.38 -10.26
N LEU A 396 -25.57 14.62 -11.28
CA LEU A 396 -24.50 13.62 -11.14
C LEU A 396 -23.17 14.27 -10.72
N ARG A 397 -22.82 15.42 -11.32
CA ARG A 397 -21.63 16.20 -10.91
C ARG A 397 -21.69 16.65 -9.46
N LYS A 398 -22.87 17.07 -9.00
CA LYS A 398 -23.10 17.49 -7.61
C LYS A 398 -22.92 16.32 -6.63
N GLN A 399 -23.44 15.13 -6.95
CA GLN A 399 -23.24 13.96 -6.09
C GLN A 399 -21.76 13.53 -6.06
N HIS A 400 -21.07 13.53 -7.21
CA HIS A 400 -19.62 13.29 -7.23
C HIS A 400 -18.83 14.29 -6.37
N GLN A 401 -19.22 15.57 -6.36
CA GLN A 401 -18.59 16.58 -5.52
C GLN A 401 -18.82 16.30 -4.03
N ARG A 402 -20.05 15.97 -3.62
CA ARG A 402 -20.39 15.62 -2.23
C ARG A 402 -19.60 14.40 -1.74
N ASN A 403 -19.55 13.32 -2.53
CA ASN A 403 -18.78 12.12 -2.21
C ASN A 403 -17.28 12.44 -2.06
N TRP A 404 -16.74 13.29 -2.94
CA TRP A 404 -15.33 13.69 -2.88
C TRP A 404 -15.01 14.58 -1.67
N ASP A 405 -15.89 15.49 -1.31
CA ASP A 405 -15.69 16.36 -0.13
C ASP A 405 -15.72 15.55 1.16
N LYS A 406 -16.61 14.56 1.29
CA LYS A 406 -16.60 13.62 2.41
C LYS A 406 -15.30 12.82 2.47
N PHE A 407 -14.83 12.30 1.34
CA PHE A 407 -13.56 11.58 1.28
C PHE A 407 -12.39 12.46 1.74
N LYS A 408 -12.28 13.71 1.23
CA LYS A 408 -11.23 14.65 1.67
C LYS A 408 -11.27 14.92 3.18
N GLN A 409 -12.46 15.00 3.79
CA GLN A 409 -12.59 15.16 5.24
C GLN A 409 -12.03 13.95 5.99
N ASN A 410 -12.35 12.72 5.52
CA ASN A 410 -11.82 11.50 6.11
C ASN A 410 -10.30 11.42 5.98
N VAL A 411 -9.73 11.77 4.82
CA VAL A 411 -8.27 11.83 4.59
C VAL A 411 -7.60 12.83 5.53
N ARG A 412 -8.19 14.02 5.72
CA ARG A 412 -7.69 15.03 6.68
C ARG A 412 -7.64 14.48 8.10
N ALA A 413 -8.75 13.90 8.55
CA ALA A 413 -8.86 13.31 9.88
C ALA A 413 -7.83 12.19 10.09
N ALA A 414 -7.64 11.33 9.09
CA ALA A 414 -6.68 10.24 9.17
C ALA A 414 -5.21 10.72 9.14
N HIS A 415 -4.88 11.72 8.31
CA HIS A 415 -3.55 12.32 8.30
C HIS A 415 -3.23 13.03 9.63
N GLU A 416 -4.20 13.76 10.18
CA GLU A 416 -4.04 14.39 11.49
C GLU A 416 -3.87 13.34 12.61
N HIS A 417 -4.68 12.28 12.59
CA HIS A 417 -4.53 11.17 13.53
C HIS A 417 -3.14 10.53 13.42
N SER A 418 -2.66 10.24 12.22
CA SER A 418 -1.32 9.68 11.99
C SER A 418 -0.20 10.62 12.46
N SER A 419 -0.32 11.93 12.20
CA SER A 419 0.65 12.91 12.67
C SER A 419 0.70 13.00 14.20
N ARG A 420 -0.46 12.99 14.86
CA ARG A 420 -0.54 12.98 16.34
C ARG A 420 0.01 11.69 16.93
N LEU A 421 -0.25 10.57 16.29
CA LEU A 421 0.28 9.28 16.69
C LEU A 421 1.82 9.28 16.60
N GLU A 422 2.38 9.81 15.51
CA GLU A 422 3.82 9.91 15.33
C GLU A 422 4.48 10.84 16.36
N MET A 423 3.90 12.01 16.60
CA MET A 423 4.36 12.91 17.68
C MET A 423 4.32 12.23 19.04
N THR A 424 3.30 11.41 19.31
CA THR A 424 3.18 10.67 20.57
C THR A 424 4.26 9.59 20.68
N PHE A 425 4.50 8.83 19.61
CA PHE A 425 5.56 7.82 19.61
C PHE A 425 6.95 8.42 19.78
N GLU A 426 7.25 9.54 19.11
CA GLU A 426 8.50 10.26 19.28
C GLU A 426 8.67 10.75 20.72
N ASP A 427 7.58 11.27 21.30
CA ASP A 427 7.60 11.79 22.65
C ASP A 427 7.87 10.70 23.71
N VAL A 428 7.12 9.59 23.62
CA VAL A 428 7.30 8.43 24.50
C VAL A 428 8.71 7.83 24.33
N SER A 429 9.18 7.68 23.09
CA SER A 429 10.51 7.12 22.80
C SER A 429 11.62 7.99 23.40
N ARG A 430 11.53 9.32 23.25
CA ARG A 430 12.48 10.27 23.84
C ARG A 430 12.55 10.12 25.36
N ARG A 431 11.41 9.93 26.02
CA ARG A 431 11.34 9.76 27.48
C ARG A 431 11.91 8.44 27.95
N LEU A 432 11.55 7.34 27.31
CA LEU A 432 12.11 6.02 27.64
C LEU A 432 13.63 5.99 27.46
N SER A 433 14.15 6.69 26.45
CA SER A 433 15.58 6.84 26.22
C SER A 433 16.26 7.64 27.35
N GLY A 434 15.61 8.73 27.78
CA GLY A 434 16.05 9.53 28.93
C GLY A 434 16.11 8.74 30.24
N LEU A 435 15.10 7.91 30.52
CA LEU A 435 15.06 7.05 31.70
C LEU A 435 16.19 6.00 31.69
N THR A 436 16.49 5.43 30.54
CA THR A 436 17.56 4.42 30.38
C THR A 436 18.94 5.05 30.55
N ARG A 437 19.15 6.26 30.01
CA ARG A 437 20.41 6.99 30.18
C ARG A 437 20.63 7.45 31.62
N ARG A 438 19.55 7.66 32.37
CA ARG A 438 19.54 8.08 33.78
C ARG A 438 19.50 6.90 34.76
N GLN A 439 19.91 5.69 34.38
CA GLN A 439 19.89 4.48 35.23
C GLN A 439 20.37 4.69 36.69
N SER A 440 21.26 5.66 36.95
CA SER A 440 21.77 5.98 38.30
C SER A 440 20.98 7.04 39.08
N SER A 441 20.04 7.75 38.46
CA SER A 441 19.27 8.84 39.06
C SER A 441 17.87 8.35 39.39
N MET A 442 17.52 8.28 40.68
CA MET A 442 16.21 7.87 41.19
C MET A 442 15.45 9.09 41.72
N SER A 443 15.08 10.00 40.82
CA SER A 443 14.45 11.28 41.15
C SER A 443 12.94 11.13 41.35
N PRO A 444 12.25 12.01 42.10
CA PRO A 444 10.79 11.95 42.19
C PRO A 444 10.07 12.16 40.84
N SER A 445 10.72 12.77 39.83
CA SER A 445 10.16 12.86 38.47
C SER A 445 10.02 11.49 37.78
N ASP A 446 10.76 10.48 38.24
CA ASP A 446 10.67 9.13 37.69
C ASP A 446 9.43 8.38 38.14
N LEU A 447 8.70 8.91 39.14
CA LEU A 447 7.42 8.37 39.59
C LEU A 447 6.28 8.68 38.59
N THR A 448 6.43 9.70 37.76
CA THR A 448 5.47 10.13 36.73
C THR A 448 6.18 10.57 35.43
N PRO A 449 6.95 9.66 34.80
CA PRO A 449 7.94 10.00 33.77
C PRO A 449 7.40 10.67 32.49
N MET A 450 6.15 10.39 32.12
CA MET A 450 5.44 10.99 30.99
C MET A 450 4.75 12.28 31.38
N SER A 451 4.11 12.35 32.56
CA SER A 451 3.41 13.55 33.04
C SER A 451 4.35 14.67 33.49
N SER A 452 5.55 14.34 33.97
CA SER A 452 6.57 15.29 34.44
C SER A 452 7.13 16.16 33.31
N PRO A 453 7.40 17.46 33.55
CA PRO A 453 8.01 18.37 32.58
C PRO A 453 9.35 17.89 31.98
N ASP A 454 9.76 18.44 30.84
CA ASP A 454 11.08 18.15 30.24
C ASP A 454 12.20 18.90 30.95
N ALA A 455 13.31 18.20 31.20
CA ALA A 455 14.53 18.80 31.73
C ALA A 455 15.20 19.73 30.69
N GLY A 456 15.07 19.41 29.39
CA GLY A 456 15.76 20.13 28.32
C GLY A 456 15.11 21.45 27.87
N ASN A 457 13.82 21.68 28.15
CA ASN A 457 13.07 22.84 27.64
C ASN A 457 12.99 24.03 28.60
N MET A 458 13.54 23.93 29.81
CA MET A 458 13.46 25.01 30.81
C MET A 458 14.39 26.21 30.54
N GLN A 459 15.30 26.13 29.57
CA GLN A 459 16.20 27.25 29.25
C GLN A 459 15.59 28.32 28.33
N TYR A 460 14.45 28.06 27.67
CA TYR A 460 13.91 28.95 26.62
C TYR A 460 12.45 29.41 26.81
N ILE A 461 11.74 28.92 27.82
CA ILE A 461 10.30 29.22 28.03
C ILE A 461 10.13 29.94 29.37
N GLY A 462 9.50 31.12 29.36
CA GLY A 462 9.23 31.90 30.56
C GLY A 462 8.48 31.10 31.64
N ALA A 463 8.84 31.32 32.90
CA ALA A 463 8.49 30.53 34.09
C ALA A 463 6.99 30.24 34.34
N ALA A 464 6.08 30.92 33.63
CA ALA A 464 4.62 30.75 33.79
C ALA A 464 4.01 29.64 32.91
N LEU A 465 4.66 29.25 31.80
CA LEU A 465 4.19 28.16 30.92
C LEU A 465 4.87 26.80 31.22
N SER A 466 5.92 26.79 32.06
CA SER A 466 6.82 25.65 32.26
C SER A 466 6.34 24.59 33.28
N PHE A 467 5.23 24.83 33.96
CA PHE A 467 4.68 23.94 35.00
C PHE A 467 3.37 23.25 34.58
N GLN A 468 3.01 23.21 33.29
CA GLN A 468 1.83 22.45 32.85
C GLN A 468 2.15 20.95 32.78
N GLN A 469 1.25 20.13 33.34
CA GLN A 469 1.31 18.68 33.20
C GLN A 469 1.26 18.31 31.72
N ARG A 470 2.09 17.37 31.31
CA ARG A 470 2.16 16.95 29.92
C ARG A 470 0.95 16.10 29.56
N ILE A 471 0.38 16.37 28.40
CA ILE A 471 -0.79 15.66 27.88
C ILE A 471 -0.40 15.03 26.54
N SER A 472 -0.90 13.83 26.29
CA SER A 472 -0.70 13.15 25.02
C SER A 472 -1.28 13.97 23.86
N PRO A 473 -0.55 14.13 22.74
CA PRO A 473 -1.11 14.67 21.51
C PRO A 473 -2.37 13.94 21.01
N LEU A 474 -2.55 12.66 21.40
CA LEU A 474 -3.74 11.86 21.07
C LEU A 474 -4.96 12.18 21.96
N ALA A 475 -4.78 12.84 23.11
CA ALA A 475 -5.88 13.10 24.05
C ALA A 475 -6.91 14.12 23.53
N HIS A 476 -6.49 15.04 22.65
CA HIS A 476 -7.33 16.15 22.18
C HIS A 476 -7.99 15.87 20.82
N LEU A 477 -8.93 14.93 20.76
CA LEU A 477 -9.67 14.63 19.51
C LEU A 477 -10.50 15.82 18.96
N SER A 478 -10.69 16.89 19.74
CA SER A 478 -11.62 17.98 19.41
C SER A 478 -11.04 19.16 18.63
N ARG A 479 -9.73 19.20 18.35
CA ARG A 479 -9.17 20.31 17.56
C ARG A 479 -9.50 20.05 16.08
N PRO A 480 -10.17 21.00 15.38
CA PRO A 480 -10.46 20.84 13.97
C PRO A 480 -9.15 20.73 13.19
N PRO A 481 -9.13 19.94 12.10
CA PRO A 481 -7.94 19.80 11.26
C PRO A 481 -7.47 21.18 10.82
N ALA A 482 -6.17 21.44 10.90
CA ALA A 482 -5.61 22.65 10.34
C ALA A 482 -5.99 22.72 8.84
N ASP A 483 -6.53 23.87 8.40
CA ASP A 483 -6.89 24.15 7.00
C ASP A 483 -5.62 24.40 6.15
N GLY A 484 -4.73 23.40 6.14
CA GLY A 484 -3.63 23.34 5.19
C GLY A 484 -4.13 22.80 3.84
N PRO A 485 -3.60 23.29 2.70
CA PRO A 485 -3.87 22.68 1.41
C PRO A 485 -3.27 21.27 1.41
N LEU A 486 -4.13 20.24 1.40
CA LEU A 486 -3.71 18.89 1.10
C LEU A 486 -3.51 18.78 -0.41
N ASP A 487 -2.28 18.53 -0.83
CA ASP A 487 -1.98 18.08 -2.19
C ASP A 487 -2.37 16.59 -2.30
N CYS A 488 -3.66 16.34 -2.41
CA CYS A 488 -4.24 15.00 -2.46
C CYS A 488 -4.04 14.38 -3.85
N GLU A 489 -2.98 13.62 -4.04
CA GLU A 489 -2.83 12.70 -5.19
C GLU A 489 -3.68 11.44 -5.02
N TYR A 490 -4.99 11.59 -4.90
CA TYR A 490 -5.95 10.49 -4.78
C TYR A 490 -7.00 10.56 -5.89
N LEU A 491 -7.49 9.39 -6.33
CA LEU A 491 -8.59 9.26 -7.28
C LEU A 491 -9.80 8.57 -6.63
N PHE A 492 -10.96 8.62 -7.29
CA PHE A 492 -12.10 7.77 -6.92
C PHE A 492 -11.79 6.28 -7.08
N LEU A 493 -11.00 5.91 -8.10
CA LEU A 493 -10.51 4.55 -8.26
C LEU A 493 -9.40 4.27 -7.23
N PRO A 494 -9.57 3.33 -6.29
CA PRO A 494 -8.57 3.05 -5.26
C PRO A 494 -7.27 2.47 -5.84
N GLY A 495 -6.15 2.69 -5.14
CA GLY A 495 -4.83 2.17 -5.52
C GLY A 495 -4.02 3.04 -6.50
N TYR A 496 -4.58 4.13 -7.01
CA TYR A 496 -3.92 5.04 -7.96
C TYR A 496 -3.58 6.40 -7.32
N ARG A 497 -2.45 6.99 -7.73
CA ARG A 497 -1.97 8.32 -7.30
C ARG A 497 -1.85 9.27 -8.48
N ASP A 498 -2.76 10.24 -8.53
CA ASP A 498 -2.69 11.40 -9.43
C ASP A 498 -3.64 12.49 -8.94
N ARG A 499 -3.57 13.67 -9.56
CA ARG A 499 -4.55 14.74 -9.32
C ARG A 499 -5.81 14.48 -10.16
N ARG A 500 -6.99 14.77 -9.60
CA ARG A 500 -8.25 14.59 -10.35
C ARG A 500 -8.51 15.68 -11.38
N ASN A 501 -8.14 16.91 -11.01
CA ASN A 501 -8.36 18.13 -11.79
C ASN A 501 -7.05 18.89 -11.94
N VAL A 502 -6.90 19.59 -13.06
CA VAL A 502 -5.77 20.48 -13.28
C VAL A 502 -5.95 21.74 -12.42
N ALA A 503 -4.86 22.20 -11.78
CA ALA A 503 -4.90 23.45 -11.03
C ALA A 503 -5.14 24.64 -11.96
N ALA A 504 -5.88 25.65 -11.50
CA ALA A 504 -6.17 26.84 -12.28
C ALA A 504 -4.85 27.52 -12.73
N GLY A 505 -4.72 27.76 -14.04
CA GLY A 505 -3.53 28.37 -14.64
C GLY A 505 -2.41 27.41 -15.08
N CYS A 506 -2.57 26.09 -14.87
CA CYS A 506 -1.62 25.09 -15.38
C CYS A 506 -1.99 24.60 -16.79
N ALA A 507 -0.97 24.21 -17.58
CA ALA A 507 -1.19 23.54 -18.86
C ALA A 507 -1.95 22.22 -18.62
N VAL A 508 -3.07 22.04 -19.32
CA VAL A 508 -3.92 20.86 -19.20
C VAL A 508 -3.25 19.69 -19.93
N PRO A 509 -2.86 18.61 -19.24
CA PRO A 509 -2.31 17.43 -19.91
C PRO A 509 -3.35 16.81 -20.84
N GLN A 510 -2.94 16.23 -21.97
CA GLN A 510 -3.84 15.69 -23.01
C GLN A 510 -4.81 14.59 -22.54
N HIS A 511 -4.50 13.91 -21.42
CA HIS A 511 -5.37 12.90 -20.82
C HIS A 511 -6.48 13.49 -19.92
N TYR A 512 -6.51 14.81 -19.74
CA TYR A 512 -7.56 15.53 -19.05
C TYR A 512 -8.55 16.10 -20.06
N GLN A 513 -9.79 15.61 -20.02
CA GLN A 513 -10.82 15.94 -20.99
C GLN A 513 -12.17 16.20 -20.32
N LYS A 514 -13.18 16.52 -21.14
CA LYS A 514 -14.58 16.56 -20.71
C LYS A 514 -15.12 15.14 -20.62
N CYS A 515 -15.60 14.74 -19.45
CA CYS A 515 -16.25 13.45 -19.28
C CYS A 515 -17.53 13.40 -20.15
N PRO A 516 -17.70 12.39 -21.02
CA PRO A 516 -18.90 12.29 -21.84
C PRO A 516 -20.15 11.95 -21.02
N ILE A 517 -19.99 11.28 -19.87
CA ILE A 517 -21.09 10.88 -18.99
C ILE A 517 -21.61 12.06 -18.17
N CYS A 518 -20.81 12.59 -17.24
CA CYS A 518 -21.26 13.67 -16.35
C CYS A 518 -20.96 15.08 -16.87
N GLY A 519 -20.20 15.24 -17.96
CA GLY A 519 -19.88 16.55 -18.52
C GLY A 519 -18.80 17.36 -17.77
N THR A 520 -18.19 16.84 -16.71
CA THR A 520 -17.13 17.56 -15.99
C THR A 520 -15.91 17.77 -16.89
N VAL A 521 -15.44 19.02 -16.98
CA VAL A 521 -14.29 19.42 -17.81
C VAL A 521 -12.97 19.27 -17.06
N GLN A 522 -11.86 19.12 -17.80
CA GLN A 522 -10.49 19.06 -17.25
C GLN A 522 -10.36 18.01 -16.13
N THR A 523 -10.92 16.82 -16.36
CA THR A 523 -10.83 15.69 -15.44
C THR A 523 -10.01 14.57 -16.06
N ILE A 524 -9.27 13.85 -15.22
CA ILE A 524 -8.58 12.64 -15.65
C ILE A 524 -9.56 11.63 -16.25
N GLN A 525 -9.27 11.16 -17.45
CA GLN A 525 -10.08 10.13 -18.11
C GLN A 525 -9.66 8.72 -17.68
N CYS A 526 -10.59 7.79 -17.80
CA CYS A 526 -10.44 6.37 -17.53
C CYS A 526 -10.92 5.58 -18.74
N LEU A 527 -10.15 4.56 -19.12
CA LEU A 527 -10.63 3.52 -20.04
C LEU A 527 -11.53 2.57 -19.28
N LEU A 528 -12.70 2.29 -19.82
CA LEU A 528 -13.64 1.31 -19.28
C LEU A 528 -13.35 -0.05 -19.92
N LEU A 529 -13.26 -1.09 -19.08
CA LEU A 529 -12.87 -2.42 -19.51
C LEU A 529 -13.97 -3.45 -19.23
N GLN A 530 -14.10 -4.42 -20.12
CA GLN A 530 -15.02 -5.55 -20.01
C GLN A 530 -14.27 -6.87 -20.22
N THR A 531 -14.62 -7.89 -19.44
CA THR A 531 -14.12 -9.26 -19.65
C THR A 531 -14.89 -9.89 -20.81
N PRO A 532 -14.24 -10.41 -21.86
CA PRO A 532 -14.92 -11.09 -22.97
C PRO A 532 -15.59 -12.40 -22.48
N ARG A 533 -16.88 -12.64 -22.77
CA ARG A 533 -17.66 -13.75 -22.16
C ARG A 533 -18.21 -14.82 -23.11
N ASP A 534 -18.15 -14.62 -24.43
CA ASP A 534 -18.93 -15.46 -25.37
C ASP A 534 -18.07 -16.19 -26.43
N TYR A 535 -16.79 -16.45 -26.15
CA TYR A 535 -15.89 -17.07 -27.12
C TYR A 535 -15.49 -18.49 -26.72
N ASN A 536 -15.80 -19.47 -27.59
CA ASN A 536 -15.14 -20.77 -27.58
C ASN A 536 -13.68 -20.54 -27.94
N GLY A 537 -12.81 -20.50 -26.93
CA GLY A 537 -11.45 -19.93 -27.01
C GLY A 537 -10.70 -20.23 -28.31
N THR A 538 -10.05 -19.20 -28.84
CA THR A 538 -9.33 -19.25 -30.11
C THR A 538 -8.13 -20.19 -30.01
N HIS A 539 -8.00 -21.08 -30.99
CA HIS A 539 -6.85 -21.98 -31.11
C HIS A 539 -5.57 -21.13 -31.17
N HIS A 540 -4.60 -21.40 -30.28
CA HIS A 540 -3.33 -20.65 -30.07
C HIS A 540 -3.35 -19.42 -29.15
N VAL A 541 -4.49 -18.99 -28.60
CA VAL A 541 -4.53 -17.97 -27.55
C VAL A 541 -4.35 -18.63 -26.17
N PRO A 542 -3.52 -18.07 -25.26
CA PRO A 542 -3.39 -18.58 -23.91
C PRO A 542 -4.73 -18.71 -23.18
N GLN A 543 -4.92 -19.86 -22.54
CA GLN A 543 -6.11 -20.16 -21.73
C GLN A 543 -6.14 -19.34 -20.44
N ALA A 544 -7.33 -19.13 -19.88
CA ALA A 544 -7.49 -18.46 -18.59
C ALA A 544 -6.65 -19.15 -17.50
N ASN A 545 -6.06 -18.35 -16.61
CA ASN A 545 -5.14 -18.79 -15.54
C ASN A 545 -3.87 -19.52 -16.00
N SER A 546 -3.52 -19.51 -17.29
CA SER A 546 -2.29 -20.15 -17.77
C SER A 546 -1.00 -19.38 -17.44
N CYS A 547 -1.10 -18.08 -17.12
CA CYS A 547 0.05 -17.19 -16.87
C CYS A 547 1.13 -17.31 -17.94
N ALA A 548 0.73 -17.46 -19.21
CA ALA A 548 1.63 -17.78 -20.29
C ALA A 548 2.55 -16.60 -20.65
N ARG A 549 3.80 -16.92 -20.99
CA ARG A 549 4.70 -15.98 -21.68
C ARG A 549 4.48 -16.10 -23.18
N HIS A 550 4.78 -15.03 -23.91
CA HIS A 550 4.66 -15.00 -25.37
C HIS A 550 5.91 -14.33 -25.95
N ARG A 551 6.50 -14.93 -26.99
CA ARG A 551 7.69 -14.38 -27.66
C ARG A 551 7.37 -13.06 -28.37
N TYR A 552 6.16 -12.96 -28.93
CA TYR A 552 5.71 -11.83 -29.74
C TYR A 552 4.43 -11.21 -29.17
N PRO A 553 4.43 -10.60 -27.98
CA PRO A 553 3.19 -10.18 -27.33
C PRO A 553 2.38 -9.14 -28.12
N MET A 554 2.99 -8.44 -29.08
CA MET A 554 2.31 -7.42 -29.88
C MET A 554 1.39 -7.98 -30.97
N VAL A 555 1.41 -9.28 -31.26
CA VAL A 555 0.44 -9.92 -32.18
C VAL A 555 -0.92 -10.14 -31.53
N LEU A 556 -0.96 -10.16 -30.20
CA LEU A 556 -2.08 -10.71 -29.44
C LEU A 556 -3.31 -9.79 -29.40
N GLY A 557 -3.19 -8.50 -29.72
CA GLY A 557 -4.31 -7.55 -29.63
C GLY A 557 -5.37 -7.69 -30.72
N SER A 558 -5.16 -8.57 -31.70
CA SER A 558 -6.15 -8.85 -32.77
C SER A 558 -7.18 -9.91 -32.37
N TYR A 559 -7.01 -10.57 -31.23
CA TYR A 559 -7.88 -11.65 -30.78
C TYR A 559 -9.08 -11.13 -29.97
N PRO A 560 -10.28 -11.74 -30.10
CA PRO A 560 -11.46 -11.36 -29.33
C PRO A 560 -11.24 -11.40 -27.81
N GLU A 561 -10.42 -12.34 -27.31
CA GLU A 561 -10.07 -12.45 -25.89
C GLU A 561 -9.26 -11.26 -25.35
N THR A 562 -8.74 -10.43 -26.26
CA THR A 562 -7.97 -9.22 -25.91
C THR A 562 -8.71 -7.91 -26.23
N ASP A 563 -9.87 -7.96 -26.89
CA ASP A 563 -10.72 -6.79 -27.09
C ASP A 563 -11.51 -6.47 -25.80
N ILE A 564 -10.77 -5.94 -24.83
CA ILE A 564 -11.29 -5.64 -23.49
C ILE A 564 -11.76 -4.19 -23.35
N ILE A 565 -11.55 -3.34 -24.36
CA ILE A 565 -11.75 -1.89 -24.26
C ILE A 565 -13.14 -1.52 -24.77
N LEU A 566 -13.96 -0.92 -23.89
CA LEU A 566 -15.28 -0.40 -24.27
C LEU A 566 -15.16 0.88 -25.12
N PRO A 567 -16.15 1.17 -25.99
CA PRO A 567 -16.10 2.30 -26.93
C PRO A 567 -16.39 3.66 -26.28
N LEU A 568 -16.20 3.79 -24.96
CA LEU A 568 -16.40 5.03 -24.21
C LEU A 568 -15.35 5.18 -23.11
N SER A 569 -14.85 6.40 -22.91
CA SER A 569 -14.07 6.81 -21.74
C SER A 569 -14.94 7.57 -20.73
N ALA A 570 -14.52 7.64 -19.47
CA ALA A 570 -15.24 8.40 -18.44
C ALA A 570 -14.25 9.03 -17.46
N CYS A 571 -14.67 10.07 -16.71
CA CYS A 571 -13.87 10.51 -15.57
C CYS A 571 -13.84 9.44 -14.46
N ASP A 572 -12.86 9.56 -13.57
CA ASP A 572 -12.65 8.60 -12.46
C ASP A 572 -13.89 8.37 -11.59
N ALA A 573 -14.68 9.41 -11.31
CA ALA A 573 -15.90 9.31 -10.52
C ALA A 573 -17.01 8.53 -11.24
N CYS A 574 -17.24 8.80 -12.54
CA CYS A 574 -18.22 8.06 -13.31
C CYS A 574 -17.79 6.61 -13.54
N ALA A 575 -16.49 6.39 -13.80
CA ALA A 575 -15.94 5.05 -13.94
C ALA A 575 -16.12 4.24 -12.66
N TRP A 576 -15.91 4.86 -11.50
CA TRP A 576 -16.15 4.23 -10.20
C TRP A 576 -17.62 3.84 -9.99
N ILE A 577 -18.58 4.74 -10.24
CA ILE A 577 -20.01 4.40 -10.13
C ILE A 577 -20.43 3.32 -11.13
N LEU A 578 -19.91 3.34 -12.35
CA LEU A 578 -20.21 2.31 -13.36
C LEU A 578 -19.80 0.90 -12.90
N LEU A 579 -18.70 0.78 -12.15
CA LEU A 579 -18.29 -0.50 -11.54
C LEU A 579 -19.30 -0.98 -10.48
N GLU A 580 -19.97 -0.07 -9.77
CA GLU A 580 -21.00 -0.37 -8.76
C GLU A 580 -22.38 -0.71 -9.36
N VAL A 581 -22.66 -0.29 -10.59
CA VAL A 581 -23.92 -0.58 -11.30
C VAL A 581 -24.00 -2.04 -11.76
N ARG A 582 -22.85 -2.69 -12.00
CA ARG A 582 -22.67 -4.10 -12.45
C ARG A 582 -23.29 -4.49 -13.79
N GLU A 583 -24.47 -4.01 -14.17
CA GLU A 583 -25.07 -4.34 -15.47
C GLU A 583 -25.77 -3.10 -16.05
N LEU A 584 -25.49 -2.80 -17.31
CA LEU A 584 -26.03 -1.65 -18.01
C LEU A 584 -27.31 -2.04 -18.77
N PRO A 585 -28.19 -1.07 -19.12
CA PRO A 585 -29.44 -1.36 -19.83
C PRO A 585 -29.28 -2.09 -21.17
N ASN A 586 -28.10 -2.03 -21.78
CA ASN A 586 -27.78 -2.72 -23.03
C ASN A 586 -27.19 -4.14 -22.82
N GLY A 587 -27.24 -4.68 -21.61
CA GLY A 587 -26.66 -5.98 -21.24
C GLY A 587 -25.13 -5.99 -21.15
N GLN A 588 -24.46 -4.86 -21.42
CA GLN A 588 -23.01 -4.75 -21.24
C GLN A 588 -22.65 -4.45 -19.80
N ARG A 589 -21.38 -4.68 -19.47
CA ARG A 589 -20.86 -4.48 -18.12
C ARG A 589 -19.49 -3.84 -18.14
N VAL A 590 -19.25 -2.96 -17.17
CA VAL A 590 -17.91 -2.50 -16.84
C VAL A 590 -17.35 -3.41 -15.73
N ASP A 591 -16.31 -4.17 -16.04
CA ASP A 591 -15.66 -5.08 -15.11
C ASP A 591 -14.42 -4.46 -14.44
N ALA A 592 -13.79 -3.48 -15.10
CA ALA A 592 -12.72 -2.67 -14.51
C ALA A 592 -12.62 -1.30 -15.20
N ALA A 593 -11.85 -0.40 -14.58
CA ALA A 593 -11.50 0.88 -15.17
C ALA A 593 -10.00 1.17 -14.97
N LEU A 594 -9.36 1.74 -15.98
CA LEU A 594 -7.96 2.16 -15.93
C LEU A 594 -7.87 3.68 -16.05
N PRO A 595 -7.51 4.41 -14.97
CA PRO A 595 -7.32 5.84 -15.06
C PRO A 595 -6.02 6.16 -15.81
N LEU A 596 -6.05 7.17 -16.67
CA LEU A 596 -4.92 7.65 -17.48
C LEU A 596 -3.93 8.45 -16.62
N VAL A 597 -3.30 7.78 -15.66
CA VAL A 597 -2.34 8.34 -14.71
C VAL A 597 -0.89 8.19 -15.20
N SER A 598 0.03 8.93 -14.58
CA SER A 598 1.46 8.73 -14.85
C SER A 598 1.94 7.34 -14.44
N LEU A 599 2.38 6.53 -15.41
CA LEU A 599 2.96 5.20 -15.20
C LEU A 599 4.45 5.23 -14.81
N ALA A 600 5.06 6.42 -14.75
CA ALA A 600 6.38 6.60 -14.15
C ALA A 600 6.35 6.28 -12.65
N LYS A 601 5.19 6.51 -11.99
CA LYS A 601 4.96 6.12 -10.60
C LYS A 601 4.75 4.61 -10.51
N GLU A 602 5.63 3.92 -9.79
CA GLU A 602 5.58 2.46 -9.60
C GLU A 602 4.24 1.96 -9.02
N VAL A 603 3.62 2.74 -8.13
CA VAL A 603 2.30 2.38 -7.56
C VAL A 603 1.22 2.28 -8.64
N ASN A 604 1.19 3.24 -9.57
CA ASN A 604 0.23 3.28 -10.66
C ASN A 604 0.49 2.14 -11.65
N ARG A 605 1.76 1.90 -12.00
CA ARG A 605 2.15 0.83 -12.93
C ARG A 605 1.77 -0.55 -12.39
N ARG A 606 2.06 -0.85 -11.12
CA ARG A 606 1.65 -2.12 -10.50
C ARG A 606 0.13 -2.28 -10.46
N GLN A 607 -0.60 -1.20 -10.16
CA GLN A 607 -2.06 -1.26 -10.10
C GLN A 607 -2.69 -1.42 -11.50
N TRP A 608 -2.12 -0.81 -12.54
CA TRP A 608 -2.47 -1.07 -13.95
C TRP A 608 -2.31 -2.56 -14.29
N VAL A 609 -1.13 -3.12 -14.01
CA VAL A 609 -0.84 -4.54 -14.31
C VAL A 609 -1.79 -5.47 -13.56
N ARG A 610 -2.05 -5.25 -12.27
CA ARG A 610 -3.03 -6.04 -11.49
C ARG A 610 -4.44 -5.97 -12.05
N THR A 611 -4.86 -4.79 -12.49
CA THR A 611 -6.21 -4.59 -13.04
C THR A 611 -6.35 -5.29 -14.39
N LEU A 612 -5.34 -5.18 -15.25
CA LEU A 612 -5.28 -5.87 -16.54
C LEU A 612 -5.15 -7.39 -16.37
N ASP A 613 -4.34 -7.87 -15.42
CA ASP A 613 -4.22 -9.30 -15.11
C ASP A 613 -5.57 -9.91 -14.72
N ARG A 614 -6.37 -9.17 -13.93
CA ARG A 614 -7.74 -9.57 -13.60
C ARG A 614 -8.66 -9.61 -14.82
N ILE A 615 -8.62 -8.58 -15.67
CA ILE A 615 -9.48 -8.49 -16.86
C ILE A 615 -9.12 -9.51 -17.93
N TYR A 616 -7.84 -9.81 -18.10
CA TYR A 616 -7.37 -10.90 -18.94
C TYR A 616 -7.47 -12.27 -18.26
N GLU A 617 -8.16 -12.40 -17.12
CA GLU A 617 -8.36 -13.67 -16.41
C GLU A 617 -7.06 -14.45 -16.15
N ARG A 618 -5.97 -13.73 -15.82
CA ARG A 618 -4.63 -14.29 -15.58
C ARG A 618 -4.06 -15.12 -16.74
N ARG A 619 -4.47 -14.83 -17.98
CA ARG A 619 -3.98 -15.50 -19.20
C ARG A 619 -2.49 -15.26 -19.44
N PHE A 620 -2.00 -14.07 -19.13
CA PHE A 620 -0.66 -13.63 -19.51
C PHE A 620 0.24 -13.44 -18.28
N HIS A 621 1.52 -13.74 -18.44
CA HIS A 621 2.52 -13.47 -17.41
C HIS A 621 2.66 -11.96 -17.18
N GLU A 622 2.82 -11.55 -15.91
CA GLU A 622 2.90 -10.13 -15.47
C GLU A 622 3.82 -9.26 -16.35
N SER A 623 4.95 -9.83 -16.75
CA SER A 623 5.99 -9.15 -17.53
C SER A 623 5.59 -8.74 -18.95
N ILE A 624 4.53 -9.31 -19.53
CA ILE A 624 4.10 -9.02 -20.91
C ILE A 624 2.73 -8.31 -21.00
N ILE A 625 2.00 -8.22 -19.88
CA ILE A 625 0.62 -7.68 -19.84
C ILE A 625 0.51 -6.29 -20.47
N LEU A 626 1.47 -5.41 -20.20
CA LEU A 626 1.46 -4.05 -20.77
C LEU A 626 1.66 -4.05 -22.30
N TYR A 627 2.41 -5.01 -22.85
CA TYR A 627 2.62 -5.11 -24.30
C TYR A 627 1.41 -5.74 -25.00
N VAL A 628 0.74 -6.71 -24.36
CA VAL A 628 -0.54 -7.24 -24.85
C VAL A 628 -1.61 -6.14 -24.84
N PHE A 629 -1.67 -5.35 -23.75
CA PHE A 629 -2.58 -4.21 -23.68
C PHE A 629 -2.24 -3.11 -24.69
N LEU A 630 -0.96 -2.81 -24.91
CA LEU A 630 -0.54 -1.88 -25.97
C LEU A 630 -1.00 -2.35 -27.35
N SER A 631 -0.87 -3.65 -27.64
CA SER A 631 -1.39 -4.24 -28.87
C SER A 631 -2.91 -4.02 -28.99
N SER A 632 -3.66 -4.35 -27.94
CA SER A 632 -5.12 -4.19 -27.88
C SER A 632 -5.54 -2.72 -28.10
N VAL A 633 -4.82 -1.77 -27.50
CA VAL A 633 -5.02 -0.32 -27.72
C VAL A 633 -4.81 0.04 -29.19
N CYS A 634 -3.72 -0.41 -29.81
CA CYS A 634 -3.41 -0.08 -31.20
C CYS A 634 -4.43 -0.66 -32.19
N PHE A 635 -4.89 -1.90 -31.98
CA PHE A 635 -5.96 -2.49 -32.78
C PHE A 635 -7.29 -1.75 -32.59
N LYS A 636 -7.66 -1.41 -31.35
CA LYS A 636 -8.88 -0.64 -31.09
C LYS A 636 -8.87 0.73 -31.79
N MET A 637 -7.71 1.39 -31.82
CA MET A 637 -7.55 2.64 -32.55
C MET A 637 -7.74 2.48 -34.07
N GLN A 638 -7.33 1.34 -34.64
CA GLN A 638 -7.52 1.04 -36.05
C GLN A 638 -9.00 0.84 -36.38
N ASP A 639 -9.73 0.09 -35.55
CA ASP A 639 -11.15 -0.18 -35.74
C ASP A 639 -11.98 1.12 -35.67
N ILE A 640 -11.67 1.98 -34.70
CA ILE A 640 -12.33 3.28 -34.53
C ILE A 640 -12.08 4.22 -35.72
N SER A 641 -10.89 4.20 -36.33
CA SER A 641 -10.54 5.11 -37.43
C SER A 641 -11.42 4.92 -38.68
N LYS A 642 -12.14 3.79 -38.79
CA LYS A 642 -13.07 3.48 -39.88
C LYS A 642 -14.46 4.11 -39.69
N ASP A 643 -14.80 4.54 -38.47
CA ASP A 643 -16.14 5.03 -38.10
C ASP A 643 -16.10 6.55 -37.84
N ARG A 644 -16.39 7.36 -38.87
CA ARG A 644 -15.91 8.77 -38.98
C ARG A 644 -16.60 9.81 -38.10
N GLU A 645 -17.70 9.51 -37.40
CA GLU A 645 -18.56 10.59 -36.87
C GLU A 645 -18.56 10.82 -35.35
N THR A 646 -17.96 9.98 -34.49
CA THR A 646 -18.16 10.14 -33.02
C THR A 646 -16.99 9.83 -32.08
N ALA A 647 -15.78 9.54 -32.57
CA ALA A 647 -14.76 8.87 -31.75
C ALA A 647 -13.50 9.68 -31.34
N SER A 648 -13.49 11.01 -31.50
CA SER A 648 -12.28 11.83 -31.28
C SER A 648 -11.73 11.75 -29.84
N SER A 649 -12.59 11.78 -28.82
CA SER A 649 -12.14 11.76 -27.40
C SER A 649 -11.53 10.43 -26.96
N LEU A 650 -12.14 9.31 -27.34
CA LEU A 650 -11.60 7.98 -27.05
C LEU A 650 -10.27 7.77 -27.79
N MET A 651 -10.17 8.21 -29.04
CA MET A 651 -8.94 8.12 -29.82
C MET A 651 -7.77 8.85 -29.17
N GLU A 652 -8.02 10.02 -28.60
CA GLU A 652 -7.01 10.76 -27.84
C GLU A 652 -6.61 10.03 -26.54
N CYS A 653 -7.58 9.44 -25.83
CA CYS A 653 -7.32 8.61 -24.65
C CYS A 653 -6.44 7.37 -24.98
N LEU A 654 -6.74 6.68 -26.08
CA LEU A 654 -5.97 5.54 -26.58
C LEU A 654 -4.57 5.95 -27.03
N GLY A 655 -4.45 7.09 -27.72
CA GLY A 655 -3.16 7.68 -28.08
C GLY A 655 -2.32 8.08 -26.88
N CYS A 656 -2.95 8.55 -25.79
CA CYS A 656 -2.27 8.79 -24.52
C CYS A 656 -1.76 7.48 -23.90
N CYS A 657 -2.57 6.40 -23.90
CA CYS A 657 -2.15 5.08 -23.40
C CYS A 657 -0.95 4.53 -24.17
N SER A 658 -1.03 4.56 -25.50
CA SER A 658 0.03 4.08 -26.39
C SER A 658 1.37 4.77 -26.08
N ARG A 659 1.35 6.11 -25.97
CA ARG A 659 2.55 6.90 -25.63
C ARG A 659 3.04 6.62 -24.21
N ALA A 660 2.12 6.53 -23.24
CA ALA A 660 2.48 6.26 -21.85
C ALA A 660 3.23 4.92 -21.72
N ILE A 661 2.73 3.85 -22.34
CA ILE A 661 3.37 2.53 -22.30
C ILE A 661 4.68 2.55 -23.10
N SER A 662 4.71 3.19 -24.27
CA SER A 662 5.90 3.24 -25.13
C SER A 662 7.07 4.00 -24.49
N ARG A 663 6.77 4.95 -23.60
CA ARG A 663 7.75 5.75 -22.83
C ARG A 663 8.21 5.10 -21.54
N LEU A 664 7.60 3.99 -21.14
CA LEU A 664 8.00 3.33 -19.90
C LEU A 664 9.45 2.84 -20.00
N PRO A 665 10.29 3.11 -18.97
CA PRO A 665 11.56 2.44 -18.83
C PRO A 665 11.27 0.96 -18.60
N GLY A 666 11.86 0.10 -19.42
CA GLY A 666 11.54 -1.30 -19.41
C GLY A 666 12.60 -2.12 -20.12
N GLU A 667 12.21 -3.35 -20.42
CA GLU A 667 13.03 -4.37 -21.04
C GLU A 667 12.41 -4.68 -22.41
N PRO A 668 12.68 -3.89 -23.47
CA PRO A 668 12.05 -4.10 -24.77
C PRO A 668 12.29 -5.48 -25.39
N TRP A 669 13.27 -6.23 -24.88
CA TRP A 669 13.43 -7.65 -25.21
C TRP A 669 12.21 -8.50 -24.81
N LYS A 670 11.45 -8.09 -23.77
CA LYS A 670 10.15 -8.70 -23.41
C LYS A 670 9.06 -8.45 -24.44
N ALA A 671 9.21 -7.42 -25.27
CA ALA A 671 8.36 -7.20 -26.42
C ALA A 671 8.75 -8.05 -27.64
N GLY A 672 9.87 -8.78 -27.59
CA GLY A 672 10.41 -9.58 -28.69
C GLY A 672 11.24 -8.78 -29.71
N LEU A 673 11.61 -7.53 -29.40
CA LEU A 673 12.30 -6.62 -30.33
C LEU A 673 13.82 -6.54 -30.13
N LEU A 674 14.34 -7.15 -29.06
CA LEU A 674 15.77 -7.22 -28.77
C LEU A 674 16.11 -8.64 -28.32
N PRO A 675 17.34 -9.13 -28.58
CA PRO A 675 17.81 -10.38 -28.02
C PRO A 675 17.81 -10.30 -26.48
N VAL A 676 17.58 -11.45 -25.83
CA VAL A 676 17.63 -11.54 -24.36
C VAL A 676 19.04 -11.18 -23.90
N PRO A 677 19.23 -10.28 -22.92
CA PRO A 677 20.56 -9.91 -22.47
C PRO A 677 21.30 -11.15 -21.94
N GLU A 678 22.38 -11.54 -22.60
CA GLU A 678 23.36 -12.44 -22.01
C GLU A 678 23.94 -11.78 -20.74
N SER A 679 24.27 -12.58 -19.73
CA SER A 679 24.44 -12.18 -18.33
C SER A 679 25.61 -11.23 -18.00
N THR A 680 26.14 -10.45 -18.96
CA THR A 680 27.42 -9.75 -18.82
C THR A 680 27.48 -8.28 -19.30
N SER A 681 26.37 -7.61 -19.62
CA SER A 681 26.41 -6.15 -19.92
C SER A 681 25.13 -5.42 -19.50
N THR A 682 24.92 -5.24 -18.20
CA THR A 682 23.62 -4.85 -17.61
C THR A 682 23.43 -3.36 -17.28
N GLY A 683 24.23 -2.45 -17.84
CA GLY A 683 24.09 -1.01 -17.59
C GLY A 683 23.05 -0.29 -18.47
N ASN A 684 23.13 -0.49 -19.80
CA ASN A 684 22.44 0.38 -20.76
C ASN A 684 21.08 -0.14 -21.27
N HIS A 685 20.78 -1.44 -21.13
CA HIS A 685 19.54 -2.02 -21.70
C HIS A 685 18.30 -1.78 -20.84
N ARG A 686 18.44 -1.65 -19.51
CA ARG A 686 17.31 -1.45 -18.57
C ARG A 686 16.70 -0.04 -18.63
N LEU A 687 17.38 0.91 -19.26
CA LEU A 687 16.93 2.30 -19.41
C LEU A 687 16.39 2.61 -20.82
N ARG A 688 16.36 1.64 -21.74
CA ARG A 688 15.81 1.86 -23.09
C ARG A 688 14.28 1.76 -23.06
N THR A 689 13.62 2.75 -23.62
CA THR A 689 12.17 2.76 -23.84
C THR A 689 11.83 2.19 -25.21
N LEU A 690 10.58 1.75 -25.40
CA LEU A 690 10.10 1.31 -26.70
C LEU A 690 10.15 2.47 -27.71
N GLU A 691 9.73 3.67 -27.29
CA GLU A 691 9.80 4.89 -28.10
C GLU A 691 11.22 5.13 -28.65
N ARG A 692 12.25 5.02 -27.80
CA ARG A 692 13.64 5.23 -28.24
C ARG A 692 14.12 4.18 -29.23
N LEU A 693 13.60 2.94 -29.17
CA LEU A 693 13.91 1.92 -30.17
C LEU A 693 13.31 2.25 -31.53
N PHE A 694 12.05 2.67 -31.57
CA PHE A 694 11.40 3.11 -32.81
C PHE A 694 12.13 4.30 -33.44
N ILE A 695 12.46 5.32 -32.64
CA ILE A 695 13.21 6.51 -33.10
C ILE A 695 14.61 6.13 -33.61
N THR A 696 15.22 5.06 -33.09
CA THR A 696 16.55 4.63 -33.56
C THR A 696 16.45 3.79 -34.84
N ALA A 697 15.40 2.98 -34.97
CA ALA A 697 15.24 2.01 -36.05
C ALA A 697 14.68 2.63 -37.34
N PHE A 698 13.62 3.43 -37.27
CA PHE A 698 12.91 3.93 -38.46
C PHE A 698 13.72 4.96 -39.29
N PRO A 699 14.42 5.95 -38.71
CA PRO A 699 15.23 6.89 -39.49
C PRO A 699 16.45 6.27 -40.18
N HIS A 700 16.86 5.07 -39.74
CA HIS A 700 17.93 4.31 -40.36
C HIS A 700 17.35 3.14 -41.16
N SER A 701 16.18 3.34 -41.76
CA SER A 701 15.49 2.32 -42.56
C SER A 701 16.37 1.75 -43.67
N HIS A 702 17.34 2.52 -44.15
CA HIS A 702 18.35 2.12 -45.13
C HIS A 702 19.38 1.09 -44.60
N THR A 703 19.43 0.85 -43.29
CA THR A 703 20.34 -0.15 -42.68
C THR A 703 19.55 -1.27 -42.04
N THR A 704 19.57 -2.46 -42.64
CA THR A 704 18.78 -3.62 -42.21
C THR A 704 19.10 -4.09 -40.80
N SER A 705 20.34 -3.95 -40.34
CA SER A 705 20.78 -4.31 -38.98
C SER A 705 19.97 -3.71 -37.81
N ARG A 706 19.34 -2.54 -38.00
CA ARG A 706 18.56 -1.87 -36.93
C ARG A 706 17.06 -2.15 -36.99
N LEU A 707 16.56 -2.57 -38.14
CA LEU A 707 15.15 -2.95 -38.36
C LEU A 707 14.93 -4.46 -38.33
N GLU A 708 15.99 -5.26 -38.36
CA GLU A 708 15.96 -6.73 -38.43
C GLU A 708 14.93 -7.36 -37.47
N SER A 709 14.93 -6.97 -36.18
CA SER A 709 13.95 -7.46 -35.20
C SER A 709 12.50 -7.09 -35.49
N PHE A 710 12.25 -5.96 -36.16
CA PHE A 710 10.91 -5.52 -36.56
C PHE A 710 10.44 -6.21 -37.84
N LEU A 711 11.37 -6.59 -38.72
CA LEU A 711 11.10 -7.27 -39.99
C LEU A 711 10.80 -8.76 -39.76
N HIS A 712 11.50 -9.39 -38.79
CA HIS A 712 11.25 -10.78 -38.36
C HIS A 712 10.09 -10.95 -37.38
N TYR A 713 9.40 -9.87 -37.04
CA TYR A 713 8.19 -9.96 -36.22
C TYR A 713 7.03 -10.47 -37.10
N PRO A 714 6.12 -11.30 -36.56
CA PRO A 714 4.92 -11.69 -37.30
C PRO A 714 4.14 -10.48 -37.81
N ILE A 715 3.62 -10.58 -39.04
CA ILE A 715 2.99 -9.48 -39.78
C ILE A 715 1.79 -8.85 -39.03
N GLU A 716 1.11 -9.62 -38.20
CA GLU A 716 -0.01 -9.15 -37.38
C GLU A 716 0.40 -7.98 -36.47
N ALA A 717 1.66 -7.95 -36.01
CA ALA A 717 2.15 -6.85 -35.17
C ALA A 717 2.45 -5.57 -35.95
N SER A 718 2.54 -5.60 -37.28
CA SER A 718 2.85 -4.42 -38.09
C SER A 718 1.79 -3.33 -37.92
N VAL A 719 0.53 -3.67 -37.63
CA VAL A 719 -0.52 -2.71 -37.24
C VAL A 719 -0.10 -1.93 -35.99
N VAL A 720 0.42 -2.63 -34.98
CA VAL A 720 0.89 -2.03 -33.72
C VAL A 720 2.10 -1.13 -33.97
N PHE A 721 3.07 -1.61 -34.76
CA PHE A 721 4.28 -0.85 -35.06
C PHE A 721 4.00 0.44 -35.83
N ILE A 722 3.21 0.36 -36.90
CA ILE A 722 2.81 1.53 -37.68
C ILE A 722 2.07 2.51 -36.79
N ARG A 723 1.17 2.01 -35.92
CA ARG A 723 0.40 2.89 -35.04
C ARG A 723 1.30 3.64 -34.07
N ILE A 724 2.24 2.96 -33.45
CA ILE A 724 3.22 3.57 -32.55
C ILE A 724 4.11 4.57 -33.31
N ALA A 725 4.63 4.19 -34.47
CA ALA A 725 5.51 5.03 -35.30
C ALA A 725 4.79 6.30 -35.79
N SER A 726 3.54 6.18 -36.24
CA SER A 726 2.72 7.31 -36.73
C SER A 726 2.41 8.37 -35.67
N GLN A 727 2.57 8.03 -34.38
CA GLN A 727 2.39 8.95 -33.26
C GLN A 727 3.68 9.71 -32.89
N MET A 728 4.81 9.41 -33.53
CA MET A 728 6.11 10.02 -33.25
C MET A 728 6.45 11.08 -34.30
N GLU A 729 6.61 12.33 -33.87
CA GLU A 729 6.95 13.46 -34.76
C GLU A 729 8.30 13.27 -35.47
N THR A 730 9.21 12.50 -34.89
CA THR A 730 10.54 12.23 -35.45
C THR A 730 10.56 11.19 -36.56
N ILE A 731 9.46 10.44 -36.77
CA ILE A 731 9.36 9.42 -37.80
C ILE A 731 8.47 9.95 -38.92
N ALA A 732 9.09 10.25 -40.06
CA ALA A 732 8.36 10.77 -41.21
C ALA A 732 7.49 9.67 -41.86
N PRO A 733 6.32 10.01 -42.45
CA PRO A 733 5.43 9.03 -43.08
C PRO A 733 6.10 8.12 -44.12
N HIS A 734 7.02 8.66 -44.93
CA HIS A 734 7.76 7.89 -45.94
C HIS A 734 8.67 6.80 -45.32
N MET A 735 9.16 6.99 -44.09
CA MET A 735 9.95 5.97 -43.39
C MET A 735 9.09 4.79 -42.97
N ILE A 736 7.82 5.06 -42.63
CA ILE A 736 6.83 4.03 -42.29
C ILE A 736 6.44 3.26 -43.56
N GLU A 737 6.19 3.96 -44.67
CA GLU A 737 5.93 3.35 -45.99
C GLU A 737 7.10 2.42 -46.40
N LEU A 738 8.35 2.88 -46.25
CA LEU A 738 9.53 2.07 -46.55
C LEU A 738 9.64 0.84 -45.63
N TYR A 739 9.28 0.94 -44.35
CA TYR A 739 9.18 -0.22 -43.47
C TYR A 739 8.13 -1.23 -43.97
N VAL A 740 6.95 -0.76 -44.39
CA VAL A 740 5.89 -1.64 -44.94
C VAL A 740 6.37 -2.35 -46.21
N TRP A 741 7.06 -1.63 -47.09
CA TRP A 741 7.70 -2.20 -48.28
C TRP A 741 8.68 -3.31 -47.91
N LYS A 742 9.64 -3.04 -47.02
CA LYS A 742 10.60 -4.05 -46.57
C LYS A 742 9.92 -5.24 -45.89
N ARG A 743 8.89 -5.01 -45.09
CA ARG A 743 8.14 -6.09 -44.44
C ARG A 743 7.43 -6.98 -45.46
N LEU A 744 6.92 -6.41 -46.56
CA LEU A 744 6.35 -7.17 -47.68
C LEU A 744 7.41 -8.08 -48.32
N LEU A 745 8.59 -7.54 -48.65
CA LEU A 745 9.68 -8.32 -49.22
C LEU A 745 10.12 -9.46 -48.28
N TYR A 746 10.24 -9.18 -46.98
CA TYR A 746 10.54 -10.19 -45.96
C TYR A 746 9.44 -11.24 -45.86
N GLN A 747 8.16 -10.87 -45.96
CA GLN A 747 7.06 -11.82 -45.93
C GLN A 747 7.08 -12.77 -47.13
N ILE A 748 7.40 -12.24 -48.31
CA ILE A 748 7.53 -13.05 -49.54
C ILE A 748 8.68 -14.04 -49.38
N ALA A 749 9.84 -13.58 -48.88
CA ALA A 749 10.98 -14.45 -48.64
C ALA A 749 10.73 -15.49 -47.52
N GLU A 750 10.03 -15.11 -46.44
CA GLU A 750 9.58 -16.01 -45.37
C GLU A 750 8.67 -17.11 -45.91
N HIS A 751 7.67 -16.74 -46.73
CA HIS A 751 6.74 -17.68 -47.34
C HIS A 751 7.45 -18.61 -48.33
N TYR A 752 8.32 -18.08 -49.18
CA TYR A 752 9.11 -18.87 -50.12
C TYR A 752 10.04 -19.86 -49.41
N ALA A 753 10.73 -19.42 -48.34
CA ALA A 753 11.59 -20.29 -47.55
C ALA A 753 10.82 -21.38 -46.80
N ALA A 754 9.59 -21.10 -46.36
CA ALA A 754 8.69 -22.10 -45.78
C ALA A 754 8.25 -23.12 -46.85
N LEU A 755 7.80 -22.67 -48.02
CA LEU A 755 7.43 -23.52 -49.15
C LEU A 755 8.58 -24.44 -49.57
N ARG A 756 9.79 -23.89 -49.70
CA ARG A 756 11.00 -24.66 -50.02
C ARG A 756 11.37 -25.69 -48.95
N ARG A 757 10.99 -25.48 -47.68
CA ARG A 757 11.21 -26.42 -46.58
C ARG A 757 10.14 -27.53 -46.54
N GLU A 758 8.90 -27.18 -46.83
CA GLU A 758 7.75 -28.07 -46.71
C GLU A 758 7.55 -28.92 -47.98
N GLU A 759 7.68 -28.31 -49.17
CA GLU A 759 7.39 -28.93 -50.47
C GLU A 759 8.65 -29.16 -51.32
N GLY A 760 9.78 -28.57 -50.92
CA GLY A 760 11.07 -28.73 -51.59
C GLY A 760 11.44 -27.61 -52.57
N PRO A 761 12.70 -27.55 -53.03
CA PRO A 761 13.21 -26.45 -53.86
C PRO A 761 12.59 -26.38 -55.25
N GLU A 762 12.22 -27.53 -55.84
CA GLU A 762 11.64 -27.61 -57.18
C GLU A 762 10.22 -27.01 -57.22
N GLU A 763 9.38 -27.38 -56.25
CA GLU A 763 8.00 -26.88 -56.15
C GLU A 763 7.97 -25.39 -55.79
N ALA A 764 8.87 -24.95 -54.90
CA ALA A 764 9.01 -23.53 -54.60
C ALA A 764 9.43 -22.70 -55.83
N ASP A 765 10.38 -23.20 -56.63
CA ASP A 765 10.79 -22.55 -57.88
C ASP A 765 9.67 -22.54 -58.93
N ILE A 766 8.86 -23.60 -59.03
CA ILE A 766 7.64 -23.63 -59.85
C ILE A 766 6.66 -22.53 -59.43
N CYS A 767 6.40 -22.39 -58.14
CA CYS A 767 5.51 -21.36 -57.60
C CYS A 767 6.03 -19.93 -57.92
N LEU A 768 7.34 -19.73 -57.81
CA LEU A 768 7.98 -18.45 -58.12
C LEU A 768 7.93 -18.11 -59.61
N ARG A 769 8.19 -19.09 -60.49
CA ARG A 769 8.05 -18.96 -61.95
C ARG A 769 6.62 -18.63 -62.37
N THR A 770 5.65 -19.27 -61.75
CA THR A 770 4.22 -19.00 -61.97
C THR A 770 3.88 -17.56 -61.60
N THR A 771 4.41 -17.06 -60.48
CA THR A 771 4.25 -15.66 -60.04
C THR A 771 4.89 -14.65 -61.00
N LEU A 772 6.02 -15.03 -61.63
CA LEU A 772 6.69 -14.25 -62.67
C LEU A 772 6.00 -14.36 -64.05
N GLY A 773 4.94 -15.17 -64.17
CA GLY A 773 4.18 -15.34 -65.42
C GLY A 773 4.85 -16.25 -66.47
N GLU A 774 5.81 -17.08 -66.07
CA GLU A 774 6.45 -18.07 -66.96
C GLU A 774 5.50 -19.23 -67.27
N SER A 775 5.19 -19.45 -68.55
CA SER A 775 4.37 -20.57 -69.01
C SER A 775 5.22 -21.85 -69.14
N PHE A 776 4.72 -22.98 -68.62
CA PHE A 776 5.37 -24.29 -68.75
C PHE A 776 5.44 -24.77 -70.21
N PRO A 777 6.60 -25.19 -70.74
CA PRO A 777 6.65 -26.07 -71.89
C PRO A 777 6.56 -27.53 -71.41
N PHE A 778 5.34 -28.07 -71.32
CA PHE A 778 5.15 -29.52 -71.24
C PHE A 778 5.13 -30.10 -72.66
N THR A 779 6.20 -30.81 -73.04
CA THR A 779 6.12 -31.90 -74.02
C THR A 779 7.03 -33.03 -73.55
N PRO A 780 6.47 -34.21 -73.15
CA PRO A 780 7.28 -35.34 -72.75
C PRO A 780 7.69 -36.16 -73.98
N GLY A 781 9.00 -36.21 -74.23
CA GLY A 781 9.60 -37.20 -75.13
C GLY A 781 10.69 -36.63 -76.04
N TRP A 782 11.95 -36.66 -75.59
CA TRP A 782 13.06 -37.28 -76.31
C TRP A 782 14.33 -37.33 -75.44
N GLU A 783 15.06 -38.42 -75.62
CA GLU A 783 16.22 -38.85 -74.83
C GLU A 783 17.48 -38.02 -75.10
N MET A 784 18.37 -38.07 -74.10
CA MET A 784 19.74 -37.59 -74.01
C MET A 784 20.48 -37.24 -75.31
N ALA A 785 21.02 -36.02 -75.37
CA ALA A 785 22.36 -35.78 -75.89
C ALA A 785 23.01 -34.58 -75.20
N ALA A 786 24.22 -34.80 -74.68
CA ALA A 786 25.07 -33.79 -74.10
C ALA A 786 25.46 -32.73 -75.13
N ASN A 787 25.15 -31.47 -74.85
CA ASN A 787 25.90 -30.32 -75.36
C ASN A 787 25.73 -29.15 -74.40
N THR A 788 26.86 -28.72 -73.85
CA THR A 788 27.01 -27.77 -72.75
C THR A 788 27.15 -26.32 -73.23
N ASP A 789 26.56 -25.97 -74.37
CA ASP A 789 26.66 -24.62 -74.94
C ASP A 789 25.40 -24.32 -75.75
N LEU A 790 24.44 -23.64 -75.11
CA LEU A 790 23.29 -22.88 -75.66
C LEU A 790 22.08 -23.00 -74.71
N LEU A 791 22.08 -22.24 -73.62
CA LEU A 791 20.88 -21.85 -72.88
C LEU A 791 20.93 -20.34 -72.61
N VAL A 792 21.01 -19.56 -73.68
CA VAL A 792 20.39 -18.23 -73.71
C VAL A 792 18.91 -18.47 -74.05
N GLU A 793 18.19 -19.11 -73.13
CA GLU A 793 16.75 -19.35 -73.27
C GLU A 793 15.99 -18.14 -72.72
N GLN A 794 15.35 -17.43 -73.64
CA GLN A 794 14.23 -16.48 -73.50
C GLN A 794 13.95 -15.94 -72.08
N LEU A 795 14.45 -14.72 -71.82
CA LEU A 795 13.99 -13.92 -70.68
C LEU A 795 12.45 -13.75 -70.73
N PRO A 796 11.72 -14.05 -69.63
CA PRO A 796 10.27 -13.88 -69.57
C PRO A 796 9.85 -12.40 -69.63
N SER A 797 8.68 -12.17 -70.21
CA SER A 797 8.14 -10.90 -70.68
C SER A 797 7.48 -10.00 -69.63
N LEU A 798 7.81 -10.11 -68.33
CA LEU A 798 7.16 -9.31 -67.28
C LEU A 798 8.15 -8.46 -66.47
N TYR A 799 8.41 -7.25 -66.98
CA TYR A 799 9.17 -6.19 -66.30
C TYR A 799 8.33 -5.42 -65.26
N SER A 800 7.21 -6.01 -64.82
CA SER A 800 6.32 -5.46 -63.80
C SER A 800 5.46 -6.58 -63.24
N VAL A 801 5.51 -6.77 -61.92
CA VAL A 801 4.66 -7.71 -61.19
C VAL A 801 3.77 -6.90 -60.26
N SER A 802 2.47 -6.97 -60.47
CA SER A 802 1.51 -6.30 -59.59
C SER A 802 1.39 -7.04 -58.27
N VAL A 803 1.23 -6.30 -57.17
CA VAL A 803 0.95 -6.87 -55.85
C VAL A 803 -0.30 -7.77 -55.85
N ALA A 804 -1.29 -7.47 -56.70
CA ALA A 804 -2.48 -8.30 -56.89
C ALA A 804 -2.17 -9.72 -57.43
N GLN A 805 -1.14 -9.87 -58.26
CA GLN A 805 -0.70 -11.18 -58.76
C GLN A 805 -0.08 -12.06 -57.67
N LEU A 806 0.36 -11.48 -56.55
CA LEU A 806 0.81 -12.23 -55.37
C LEU A 806 -0.36 -12.83 -54.59
N GLY A 807 -1.61 -12.41 -54.83
CA GLY A 807 -2.76 -12.73 -53.97
C GLY A 807 -3.05 -14.22 -53.80
N SER A 808 -2.86 -15.05 -54.82
CA SER A 808 -3.00 -16.52 -54.72
C SER A 808 -1.83 -17.20 -54.02
N HIS A 809 -0.67 -16.54 -53.96
CA HIS A 809 0.60 -17.09 -53.48
C HIS A 809 1.05 -16.49 -52.15
N LEU A 810 0.32 -15.52 -51.59
CA LEU A 810 0.66 -14.86 -50.34
C LEU A 810 -0.61 -14.67 -49.47
N PRO A 811 -1.00 -15.68 -48.67
CA PRO A 811 -2.22 -15.64 -47.85
C PRO A 811 -2.27 -14.47 -46.85
N SER A 812 -1.11 -13.91 -46.48
CA SER A 812 -0.99 -12.76 -45.57
C SER A 812 -1.27 -11.41 -46.21
N LEU A 813 -1.58 -11.34 -47.51
CA LEU A 813 -1.79 -10.07 -48.21
C LEU A 813 -2.93 -9.23 -47.60
N ASP A 814 -3.95 -9.87 -47.04
CA ASP A 814 -5.02 -9.17 -46.33
C ASP A 814 -4.55 -8.44 -45.07
N GLN A 815 -3.50 -8.92 -44.39
CA GLN A 815 -2.91 -8.20 -43.26
C GLN A 815 -2.18 -6.92 -43.70
N PHE A 816 -1.57 -6.91 -44.90
CA PHE A 816 -0.97 -5.70 -45.46
C PHE A 816 -2.02 -4.67 -45.86
N ARG A 817 -3.15 -5.11 -46.42
CA ARG A 817 -4.28 -4.21 -46.74
C ARG A 817 -4.84 -3.50 -45.51
N ARG A 818 -4.73 -4.09 -44.32
CA ARG A 818 -5.09 -3.43 -43.06
C ARG A 818 -4.20 -2.23 -42.71
N LEU A 819 -2.99 -2.14 -43.27
CA LEU A 819 -2.05 -1.05 -43.04
C LEU A 819 -2.42 0.23 -43.83
N ASP A 820 -3.47 0.14 -44.67
CA ASP A 820 -4.21 1.24 -45.30
C ASP A 820 -3.29 2.28 -45.97
N ASN A 821 -3.24 3.51 -45.44
CA ASN A 821 -2.51 4.65 -46.04
C ASN A 821 -1.03 4.38 -46.33
N TYR A 822 -0.40 3.41 -45.66
CA TYR A 822 1.01 3.09 -45.86
C TYR A 822 1.25 1.91 -46.82
N PHE A 823 0.20 1.12 -47.13
CA PHE A 823 0.29 0.02 -48.10
C PHE A 823 -0.38 0.37 -49.43
N ALA A 824 -1.40 1.23 -49.43
CA ALA A 824 -2.09 1.66 -50.65
C ALA A 824 -1.13 2.21 -51.74
N PRO A 825 -0.08 3.01 -51.42
CA PRO A 825 0.90 3.43 -52.44
C PRO A 825 1.68 2.27 -53.04
N ILE A 826 2.03 1.27 -52.23
CA ILE A 826 2.79 0.07 -52.64
C ILE A 826 1.95 -0.82 -53.56
N GLU A 827 0.67 -1.00 -53.26
CA GLU A 827 -0.25 -1.84 -54.06
C GLU A 827 -0.57 -1.21 -55.43
N THR A 828 -0.62 0.13 -55.52
CA THR A 828 -1.16 0.84 -56.69
C THR A 828 -0.11 1.47 -57.60
N THR A 829 1.11 1.72 -57.12
CA THR A 829 2.12 2.47 -57.89
C THR A 829 2.98 1.54 -58.74
N THR A 830 3.12 1.86 -60.02
CA THR A 830 3.89 1.07 -61.01
C THR A 830 5.37 0.91 -60.66
N LYS A 831 5.98 1.87 -59.98
CA LYS A 831 7.39 1.80 -59.55
C LYS A 831 7.63 0.73 -58.49
N TYR A 832 6.69 0.54 -57.55
CA TYR A 832 6.76 -0.55 -56.59
C TYR A 832 6.58 -1.92 -57.26
N ASN A 833 5.70 -2.02 -58.26
CA ASN A 833 5.55 -3.23 -59.08
C ASN A 833 6.81 -3.58 -59.88
N ALA A 834 7.50 -2.56 -60.40
CA ALA A 834 8.80 -2.68 -61.05
C ALA A 834 9.89 -3.17 -60.09
N ALA A 835 10.02 -2.55 -58.91
CA ALA A 835 10.97 -2.97 -57.88
C ALA A 835 10.68 -4.41 -57.38
N LEU A 836 9.41 -4.77 -57.25
CA LEU A 836 8.96 -6.11 -56.86
C LEU A 836 9.41 -7.17 -57.88
N ALA A 837 9.26 -6.89 -59.19
CA ALA A 837 9.70 -7.79 -60.24
C ALA A 837 11.21 -8.08 -60.14
N VAL A 838 12.03 -7.03 -59.99
CA VAL A 838 13.48 -7.17 -59.81
C VAL A 838 13.80 -8.01 -58.56
N PHE A 839 13.14 -7.74 -57.43
CA PHE A 839 13.32 -8.51 -56.19
C PHE A 839 13.01 -10.01 -56.37
N LEU A 840 11.91 -10.36 -57.05
CA LEU A 840 11.55 -11.76 -57.30
C LEU A 840 12.59 -12.48 -58.18
N HIS A 841 13.15 -11.79 -59.18
CA HIS A 841 14.24 -12.34 -59.99
C HIS A 841 15.54 -12.53 -59.19
N ILE A 842 15.90 -11.58 -58.31
CA ILE A 842 17.04 -11.74 -57.37
C ILE A 842 16.81 -12.96 -56.48
N MET A 843 15.62 -13.09 -55.89
CA MET A 843 15.28 -14.21 -55.03
C MET A 843 15.38 -15.56 -55.76
N ARG A 844 14.93 -15.65 -57.02
CA ARG A 844 15.08 -16.84 -57.85
C ARG A 844 16.54 -17.19 -58.09
N LYS A 845 17.36 -16.22 -58.50
CA LYS A 845 18.80 -16.43 -58.76
C LYS A 845 19.53 -16.91 -57.50
N VAL A 846 19.29 -16.26 -56.36
CA VAL A 846 19.85 -16.68 -55.06
C VAL A 846 19.38 -18.08 -54.68
N SER A 847 18.11 -18.42 -54.93
CA SER A 847 17.58 -19.77 -54.72
C SER A 847 18.32 -20.83 -55.52
N ILE A 848 18.64 -20.55 -56.80
CA ILE A 848 19.44 -21.42 -57.68
C ILE A 848 20.88 -21.55 -57.16
N LEU A 849 21.51 -20.46 -56.73
CA LEU A 849 22.88 -20.50 -56.19
C LEU A 849 22.98 -21.35 -54.91
N LEU A 850 21.91 -21.42 -54.13
CA LEU A 850 21.84 -22.14 -52.87
C LEU A 850 21.27 -23.57 -53.00
N GLN A 851 21.21 -24.15 -54.22
CA GLN A 851 20.59 -25.43 -54.62
C GLN A 851 20.42 -26.52 -53.52
N HIS A 852 21.41 -26.76 -52.64
CA HIS A 852 21.38 -27.82 -51.61
C HIS A 852 21.39 -27.33 -50.15
N ASN A 853 21.45 -26.02 -49.90
CA ASN A 853 21.45 -25.44 -48.55
C ASN A 853 20.04 -24.96 -48.18
N HIS A 854 19.63 -25.23 -46.94
CA HIS A 854 18.44 -24.66 -46.31
C HIS A 854 18.86 -23.60 -45.29
N PRO A 855 19.30 -22.39 -45.72
CA PRO A 855 19.61 -21.33 -44.78
C PRO A 855 18.38 -20.99 -43.93
N GLU A 856 18.60 -20.65 -42.65
CA GLU A 856 17.57 -20.00 -41.85
C GLU A 856 17.08 -18.74 -42.59
N VAL A 857 15.80 -18.40 -42.44
CA VAL A 857 15.16 -17.33 -43.25
C VAL A 857 15.93 -16.01 -43.19
N GLY A 858 16.48 -15.64 -42.03
CA GLY A 858 17.31 -14.43 -41.89
C GLY A 858 18.59 -14.48 -42.73
N LEU A 859 19.24 -15.64 -42.82
CA LEU A 859 20.40 -15.84 -43.69
C LEU A 859 19.98 -15.78 -45.16
N PHE A 860 18.84 -16.37 -45.52
CA PHE A 860 18.32 -16.33 -46.89
C PHE A 860 18.05 -14.90 -47.35
N VAL A 861 17.35 -14.09 -46.54
CA VAL A 861 17.06 -12.69 -46.88
C VAL A 861 18.35 -11.88 -46.96
N LYS A 862 19.30 -12.11 -46.06
CA LYS A 862 20.62 -11.46 -46.13
C LYS A 862 21.36 -11.77 -47.43
N TYR A 863 21.30 -13.02 -47.92
CA TYR A 863 21.86 -13.35 -49.23
C TYR A 863 21.17 -12.61 -50.38
N ILE A 864 19.84 -12.42 -50.31
CA ILE A 864 19.09 -11.63 -51.31
C ILE A 864 19.51 -10.15 -51.25
N GLU A 865 19.66 -9.58 -50.05
CA GLU A 865 20.14 -8.21 -49.86
C GLU A 865 21.58 -8.03 -50.38
N ASP A 866 22.50 -8.93 -50.01
CA ASP A 866 23.90 -8.90 -50.42
C ASP A 866 24.03 -9.07 -51.95
N TYR A 867 23.25 -9.97 -52.55
CA TYR A 867 23.23 -10.15 -54.01
C TYR A 867 22.60 -8.95 -54.73
N GLY A 868 21.53 -8.39 -54.18
CA GLY A 868 20.93 -7.15 -54.70
C GLY A 868 21.91 -5.97 -54.68
N LEU A 869 22.78 -5.89 -53.66
CA LEU A 869 23.84 -4.89 -53.60
C LEU A 869 24.92 -5.13 -54.67
N GLN A 870 25.27 -6.39 -54.96
CA GLN A 870 26.19 -6.72 -56.06
C GLN A 870 25.60 -6.31 -57.42
N VAL A 871 24.30 -6.54 -57.63
CA VAL A 871 23.56 -6.08 -58.81
C VAL A 871 23.61 -4.56 -58.94
N GLN A 872 23.49 -3.83 -57.83
CA GLN A 872 23.62 -2.37 -57.82
C GLN A 872 25.04 -1.90 -58.17
N GLN A 873 26.07 -2.54 -57.61
CA GLN A 873 27.47 -2.16 -57.79
C GLN A 873 28.00 -2.43 -59.20
N ALA A 874 27.34 -3.30 -59.96
CA ALA A 874 27.79 -3.71 -61.28
C ALA A 874 27.71 -2.58 -62.34
N ASP A 875 26.69 -1.70 -62.34
CA ASP A 875 26.66 -0.54 -63.27
C ASP A 875 25.53 0.51 -63.10
N ASN A 876 24.93 0.72 -61.91
CA ASN A 876 23.92 1.78 -61.71
C ASN A 876 23.85 2.29 -60.26
N GLN A 877 24.35 3.51 -60.00
CA GLN A 877 24.48 4.06 -58.65
C GLN A 877 23.14 4.40 -57.96
N SER A 878 22.00 4.42 -58.67
CA SER A 878 20.81 5.16 -58.22
C SER A 878 19.53 4.36 -57.93
N CYS A 879 19.54 3.02 -57.87
CA CYS A 879 18.30 2.26 -57.62
C CYS A 879 18.51 1.01 -56.75
N ASN A 880 18.36 1.15 -55.43
CA ASN A 880 18.29 0.02 -54.50
C ASN A 880 16.82 -0.41 -54.31
N VAL A 881 16.45 -1.63 -54.72
CA VAL A 881 15.06 -2.13 -54.66
C VAL A 881 14.51 -2.27 -53.24
N PHE A 882 15.39 -2.37 -52.23
CA PHE A 882 15.00 -2.46 -50.82
C PHE A 882 14.83 -1.08 -50.19
N ASP A 883 15.69 -0.12 -50.55
CA ASP A 883 15.81 1.18 -49.87
C ASP A 883 15.18 2.35 -50.62
N GLU A 884 15.13 2.26 -51.96
CA GLU A 884 14.66 3.31 -52.86
C GLU A 884 13.76 2.74 -53.98
N PRO A 885 12.70 1.98 -53.64
CA PRO A 885 11.84 1.29 -54.63
C PRO A 885 11.16 2.25 -55.62
N THR A 886 10.94 3.50 -55.23
CA THR A 886 10.32 4.53 -56.09
C THR A 886 11.27 5.14 -57.13
N LEU A 887 12.53 4.72 -57.16
CA LEU A 887 13.50 5.13 -58.19
C LEU A 887 13.58 4.12 -59.34
N VAL A 888 13.05 2.90 -59.17
CA VAL A 888 13.03 1.86 -60.21
C VAL A 888 12.02 2.23 -61.31
N GLY A 889 12.52 2.69 -62.46
CA GLY A 889 11.72 3.08 -63.63
C GLY A 889 11.54 1.94 -64.64
N GLY A 890 10.56 2.07 -65.54
CA GLY A 890 10.22 1.01 -66.53
C GLY A 890 11.34 0.64 -67.50
N GLY A 891 12.27 1.55 -67.82
CA GLY A 891 13.46 1.24 -68.63
C GLY A 891 14.63 0.65 -67.85
N ASP A 892 14.65 0.83 -66.52
CA ASP A 892 15.72 0.34 -65.65
C ASP A 892 15.48 -1.13 -65.24
N VAL A 893 14.21 -1.57 -65.17
CA VAL A 893 13.86 -2.94 -64.79
C VAL A 893 14.42 -3.98 -65.76
N GLU A 894 14.30 -3.76 -67.08
CA GLU A 894 14.77 -4.74 -68.07
C GLU A 894 16.28 -4.98 -67.94
N LYS A 895 17.02 -3.88 -67.75
CA LYS A 895 18.47 -3.91 -67.52
C LYS A 895 18.80 -4.61 -66.19
N MET A 896 18.15 -4.22 -65.09
CA MET A 896 18.41 -4.81 -63.78
C MET A 896 18.12 -6.31 -63.73
N VAL A 897 17.01 -6.76 -64.34
CA VAL A 897 16.70 -8.20 -64.42
C VAL A 897 17.76 -8.94 -65.23
N LYS A 898 18.25 -8.35 -66.33
CA LYS A 898 19.35 -8.92 -67.11
C LYS A 898 20.63 -9.03 -66.26
N ASP A 899 21.02 -7.96 -65.57
CA ASP A 899 22.20 -7.91 -64.71
C ASP A 899 22.14 -9.00 -63.61
N VAL A 900 20.96 -9.25 -63.02
CA VAL A 900 20.74 -10.32 -62.02
C VAL A 900 21.19 -11.70 -62.51
N TYR A 901 21.01 -12.02 -63.79
CA TYR A 901 21.40 -13.33 -64.33
C TYR A 901 22.83 -13.36 -64.88
N GLU A 902 23.35 -12.21 -65.32
CA GLU A 902 24.71 -12.04 -65.88
C GLU A 902 25.81 -11.88 -64.81
N LEU A 903 25.46 -11.54 -63.57
CA LEU A 903 26.36 -11.59 -62.42
C LEU A 903 26.74 -13.04 -62.07
N HIS A 904 28.04 -13.35 -62.22
CA HIS A 904 28.65 -14.65 -61.94
C HIS A 904 29.07 -14.80 -60.47
#